data_AF-A0A1E7EM32-F1
#
_entry.id   AF-A0A1E7EM32-F1
#
_cell.length_a   1.000
_cell.length_b   1.000
_cell.length_c   1.000
_cell.angle_alpha   90.00
_cell.angle_beta   90.00
_cell.angle_gamma   90.00
#
_symmetry.space_group_name_H-M   'P 1'
#
loop_
_entity.id
_entity.type
_entity.pdbx_description
1 polymer ?
#
loop_
_entity_poly.entity_id
_entity_poly.type
_entity_poly.pdbx_seq_one_letter_code
_entity_poly.pdbx_strand_id
1 'polypeptide(L)'
;MQFVLVFVCVLVCVLVFVFVLFVYVNLGEKFAVHARTTVTFAGVASTVYDGNVGVYPGTSITGSRNFVGSGGVVTDSDVFANHVVDAHVLGMAAHDNEEFMAIEMGGVTFGPGTHRSGSAINFAHGTVVTLDGENDQDSKFTFIAGTTLITAADTTFNLIRGAKAENVLWVLGTAATLGARSEVAGSIMAGTAITFGTNSKLYGCALAQTAVTFESGGSVVLKQVFTGAPSPAPSANPIATPSAAPTTTLSANPSLSSEPSSQFVSGEICEDFAVNARTAVTFATNNMVHNGDVGVYPGTAITGRPRFEQGAKVEDDRSELQRFANRVVTEHAERMSQKGGSTIAIEIGGVTFDKEGIYRSATAFNIASGTVTLHGNSTAKFTFIAGTALTTAADTKIILTGGVKAENVLWVLGTAATLGARSEVAGSIMAGTAITFGINSKLYGCALAQTAVTFASGSVVVHNQVDTGAPSSAPSVTPIATPSAAPSLAPTGNPTTSSAPSFGSVSGEMCSDFAVHARTTITFAGVTSIVYDGDIGVYPGTSITGSYLTPTGGVVRDSDFADHVVGKHASAMAAYPQVANMAIEIGNQKFEPGTHRSGSAINFAHGTVVTLDGAGEYTFIAGTTLITAADTTFILKNGAKAENVLWVLGTAATLGARSEVPGSIMAGTAITFGTNSKLYGCALAQSAVTFESGGSVLVDQDYGTLP
;
A
#
# COMPACT_ATOMS: atom_id res chain seq x y z
N MET A 1 -10.74 -37.40 27.60
CA MET A 1 -11.09 -36.29 26.67
C MET A 1 -10.47 -34.95 27.09
N GLN A 2 -10.48 -34.59 28.38
CA GLN A 2 -9.89 -33.32 28.86
C GLN A 2 -8.34 -33.26 28.77
N PHE A 3 -7.65 -34.40 28.86
CA PHE A 3 -6.19 -34.49 28.68
C PHE A 3 -5.72 -34.39 27.22
N VAL A 4 -6.59 -34.67 26.23
CA VAL A 4 -6.23 -34.58 24.80
C VAL A 4 -6.35 -33.14 24.30
N LEU A 5 -7.28 -32.35 24.88
CA LEU A 5 -7.50 -30.95 24.51
C LEU A 5 -6.38 -30.02 25.04
N VAL A 6 -5.86 -30.29 26.24
CA VAL A 6 -4.73 -29.54 26.83
C VAL A 6 -3.41 -29.84 26.08
N PHE A 7 -3.24 -31.07 25.59
CA PHE A 7 -2.04 -31.47 24.83
C PHE A 7 -2.01 -30.87 23.41
N VAL A 8 -3.17 -30.65 22.78
CA VAL A 8 -3.27 -29.97 21.48
C VAL A 8 -3.06 -28.46 21.62
N CYS A 9 -3.47 -27.86 22.73
CA CYS A 9 -3.37 -26.41 22.96
C CYS A 9 -1.91 -25.94 23.23
N VAL A 10 -1.16 -26.66 24.07
CA VAL A 10 0.29 -26.40 24.30
C VAL A 10 1.11 -26.67 23.03
N LEU A 11 0.68 -27.60 22.19
CA LEU A 11 1.35 -27.94 20.93
C LEU A 11 1.26 -26.84 19.88
N VAL A 12 0.21 -26.00 19.85
CA VAL A 12 0.02 -24.93 18.84
C VAL A 12 0.84 -23.66 19.14
N CYS A 13 0.90 -23.19 20.40
CA CYS A 13 1.79 -22.09 20.80
C CYS A 13 3.27 -22.47 20.68
N VAL A 14 3.61 -23.73 21.02
CA VAL A 14 4.92 -24.30 20.74
C VAL A 14 5.13 -24.44 19.23
N LEU A 15 4.11 -24.76 18.43
CA LEU A 15 4.23 -24.91 16.98
C LEU A 15 4.58 -23.60 16.27
N VAL A 16 4.09 -22.42 16.66
CA VAL A 16 4.44 -21.14 15.99
C VAL A 16 5.91 -20.78 16.25
N PHE A 17 6.35 -20.90 17.51
CA PHE A 17 7.75 -20.70 17.87
C PHE A 17 8.67 -21.78 17.27
N VAL A 18 8.20 -23.04 17.24
CA VAL A 18 8.90 -24.16 16.60
C VAL A 18 8.84 -24.04 15.09
N PHE A 19 7.84 -23.40 14.47
CA PHE A 19 7.75 -23.12 13.03
C PHE A 19 8.71 -22.03 12.61
N VAL A 20 8.77 -20.91 13.34
CA VAL A 20 9.77 -19.85 13.09
C VAL A 20 11.18 -20.42 13.32
N LEU A 21 11.38 -21.28 14.31
CA LEU A 21 12.64 -22.02 14.49
C LEU A 21 12.85 -23.11 13.41
N PHE A 22 11.80 -23.73 12.86
CA PHE A 22 11.85 -24.71 11.77
C PHE A 22 12.25 -24.07 10.45
N VAL A 23 11.78 -22.84 10.20
CA VAL A 23 12.19 -21.99 9.07
C VAL A 23 13.70 -21.71 9.13
N TYR A 24 14.26 -21.59 10.33
CA TYR A 24 15.71 -21.42 10.54
C TYR A 24 16.55 -22.69 10.37
N VAL A 25 16.01 -23.88 10.71
CA VAL A 25 16.83 -25.09 10.88
C VAL A 25 16.83 -26.00 9.64
N ASN A 26 15.80 -25.98 8.80
CA ASN A 26 15.69 -26.92 7.66
C ASN A 26 16.03 -26.34 6.27
N LEU A 27 16.22 -25.03 6.13
CA LEU A 27 16.45 -24.37 4.83
C LEU A 27 17.91 -23.95 4.58
N GLY A 28 18.77 -23.93 5.60
CA GLY A 28 20.16 -23.48 5.46
C GLY A 28 20.35 -21.97 5.20
N GLU A 29 19.27 -21.23 4.93
CA GLU A 29 19.29 -19.78 4.70
C GLU A 29 18.78 -18.98 5.92
N LYS A 30 19.55 -17.97 6.34
CA LYS A 30 19.23 -17.12 7.50
C LYS A 30 18.89 -15.71 7.02
N PHE A 31 17.63 -15.29 7.05
CA PHE A 31 17.24 -13.93 6.64
C PHE A 31 17.11 -12.99 7.83
N ALA A 32 17.88 -11.89 7.83
CA ALA A 32 17.67 -10.77 8.74
C ALA A 32 16.53 -9.90 8.25
N VAL A 33 16.42 -9.72 6.93
CA VAL A 33 15.40 -8.91 6.30
C VAL A 33 14.82 -9.68 5.13
N HIS A 34 13.51 -9.85 5.09
CA HIS A 34 12.82 -10.41 3.95
C HIS A 34 11.53 -9.63 3.67
N ALA A 35 11.28 -9.34 2.40
CA ALA A 35 10.06 -8.69 1.96
C ALA A 35 9.48 -9.36 0.72
N ARG A 36 8.17 -9.30 0.50
CA ARG A 36 7.60 -9.87 -0.72
C ARG A 36 7.82 -9.05 -1.98
N THR A 37 7.96 -7.73 -1.90
CA THR A 37 8.06 -6.85 -3.07
C THR A 37 9.38 -6.10 -3.15
N THR A 38 9.78 -5.42 -2.07
CA THR A 38 11.02 -4.63 -2.07
C THR A 38 11.66 -4.49 -0.70
N VAL A 39 12.99 -4.41 -0.67
CA VAL A 39 13.74 -3.87 0.46
C VAL A 39 14.47 -2.61 0.01
N THR A 40 14.23 -1.49 0.70
CA THR A 40 14.84 -0.20 0.37
C THR A 40 15.70 0.30 1.53
N PHE A 41 16.96 0.63 1.26
CA PHE A 41 17.88 1.25 2.21
C PHE A 41 18.14 2.71 1.82
N ALA A 42 17.26 3.60 2.27
CA ALA A 42 17.38 5.03 1.99
C ALA A 42 18.41 5.71 2.89
N GLY A 43 18.76 6.95 2.55
CA GLY A 43 19.62 7.80 3.37
C GLY A 43 21.04 7.23 3.56
N VAL A 44 21.52 7.26 4.80
CA VAL A 44 22.82 6.72 5.19
C VAL A 44 22.76 5.20 5.24
N ALA A 45 23.88 4.54 4.92
CA ALA A 45 23.97 3.09 4.84
C ALA A 45 23.48 2.39 6.12
N SER A 46 22.51 1.48 5.97
CA SER A 46 22.06 0.60 7.04
C SER A 46 23.00 -0.59 7.22
N THR A 47 22.96 -1.25 8.38
CA THR A 47 23.82 -2.41 8.67
C THR A 47 23.00 -3.66 8.96
N VAL A 48 23.38 -4.78 8.33
CA VAL A 48 22.74 -6.08 8.54
C VAL A 48 23.78 -7.03 9.12
N TYR A 49 23.52 -7.57 10.31
CA TYR A 49 24.44 -8.47 11.01
C TYR A 49 23.96 -9.91 10.91
N ASP A 50 24.86 -10.79 10.45
CA ASP A 50 24.73 -12.26 10.48
C ASP A 50 23.50 -12.87 9.79
N GLY A 51 22.94 -12.17 8.79
CA GLY A 51 22.22 -12.87 7.73
C GLY A 51 21.78 -12.05 6.54
N ASN A 52 20.91 -12.68 5.76
CA ASN A 52 20.59 -12.33 4.41
C ASN A 52 19.50 -11.25 4.33
N VAL A 53 19.56 -10.48 3.25
CA VAL A 53 18.47 -9.64 2.80
C VAL A 53 17.86 -10.29 1.56
N GLY A 54 16.57 -10.55 1.60
CA GLY A 54 15.86 -11.20 0.51
C GLY A 54 14.60 -10.47 0.09
N VAL A 55 14.23 -10.70 -1.17
CA VAL A 55 12.92 -10.39 -1.68
C VAL A 55 12.38 -11.57 -2.47
N TYR A 56 11.11 -11.88 -2.30
CA TYR A 56 10.39 -12.82 -3.18
C TYR A 56 8.88 -12.69 -3.01
N PRO A 57 8.08 -12.57 -4.09
CA PRO A 57 8.46 -12.69 -5.52
C PRO A 57 9.06 -11.41 -6.13
N GLY A 58 9.14 -10.33 -5.36
CA GLY A 58 9.80 -9.10 -5.77
C GLY A 58 11.28 -9.29 -6.07
N THR A 59 11.86 -8.35 -6.81
CA THR A 59 13.26 -8.40 -7.24
C THR A 59 14.06 -7.17 -6.80
N SER A 60 13.40 -6.21 -6.15
CA SER A 60 13.97 -4.90 -5.86
C SER A 60 14.57 -4.84 -4.46
N ILE A 61 15.89 -4.93 -4.37
CA ILE A 61 16.67 -4.55 -3.18
C ILE A 61 17.54 -3.35 -3.58
N THR A 62 17.25 -2.18 -3.01
CA THR A 62 17.88 -0.91 -3.44
C THR A 62 18.49 -0.16 -2.26
N GLY A 63 19.39 0.77 -2.57
CA GLY A 63 19.99 1.64 -1.57
C GLY A 63 21.26 1.10 -0.91
N SER A 64 21.86 1.93 -0.06
CA SER A 64 23.18 1.66 0.51
C SER A 64 23.07 0.83 1.78
N ARG A 65 23.82 -0.27 1.87
CA ARG A 65 23.84 -1.14 3.05
C ARG A 65 25.16 -1.87 3.22
N ASN A 66 25.48 -2.21 4.46
CA ASN A 66 26.65 -2.98 4.85
C ASN A 66 26.21 -4.31 5.44
N PHE A 67 26.93 -5.38 5.12
CA PHE A 67 26.83 -6.64 5.84
C PHE A 67 27.99 -6.78 6.81
N VAL A 68 27.70 -7.22 8.02
CA VAL A 68 28.69 -7.60 9.03
C VAL A 68 28.45 -9.05 9.41
N GLY A 69 29.49 -9.86 9.41
CA GLY A 69 29.37 -11.30 9.65
C GLY A 69 28.85 -12.07 8.43
N SER A 70 28.16 -13.19 8.65
CA SER A 70 27.69 -14.03 7.54
C SER A 70 26.37 -13.52 6.97
N GLY A 71 26.35 -12.93 5.78
CA GLY A 71 25.12 -12.47 5.14
C GLY A 71 25.34 -11.88 3.75
N GLY A 72 24.29 -11.85 2.94
CA GLY A 72 24.32 -11.29 1.59
C GLY A 72 22.93 -10.97 1.05
N VAL A 73 22.87 -10.61 -0.23
CA VAL A 73 21.58 -10.62 -0.95
C VAL A 73 21.27 -12.05 -1.33
N VAL A 74 20.05 -12.48 -1.07
CA VAL A 74 19.51 -13.70 -1.66
C VAL A 74 18.25 -13.36 -2.43
N THR A 75 18.28 -13.60 -3.73
CA THR A 75 17.17 -13.32 -4.65
C THR A 75 16.32 -14.55 -4.96
N ASP A 76 16.79 -15.75 -4.60
CA ASP A 76 16.08 -17.03 -4.77
C ASP A 76 15.67 -17.51 -3.38
N SER A 77 14.60 -16.92 -2.84
CA SER A 77 14.16 -17.09 -1.45
C SER A 77 12.69 -17.47 -1.35
N ASP A 78 12.19 -18.16 -2.37
CA ASP A 78 10.79 -18.51 -2.57
C ASP A 78 10.22 -19.42 -1.48
N VAL A 79 10.95 -20.48 -1.13
CA VAL A 79 10.55 -21.41 -0.07
C VAL A 79 10.47 -20.67 1.26
N PHE A 80 11.47 -19.84 1.56
CA PHE A 80 11.48 -19.01 2.77
C PHE A 80 10.30 -18.04 2.78
N ALA A 81 10.04 -17.33 1.68
CA ALA A 81 8.96 -16.36 1.57
C ALA A 81 7.57 -16.98 1.75
N ASN A 82 7.35 -18.20 1.25
CA ASN A 82 6.09 -18.92 1.43
C ASN A 82 5.93 -19.38 2.88
N HIS A 83 7.00 -19.87 3.51
CA HIS A 83 6.94 -20.21 4.92
C HIS A 83 6.64 -19.00 5.82
N VAL A 84 7.12 -17.80 5.47
CA VAL A 84 6.78 -16.57 6.20
C VAL A 84 5.28 -16.25 6.10
N VAL A 85 4.65 -16.50 4.95
CA VAL A 85 3.19 -16.31 4.78
C VAL A 85 2.42 -17.30 5.66
N ASP A 86 2.78 -18.58 5.62
CA ASP A 86 2.12 -19.61 6.42
C ASP A 86 2.29 -19.33 7.92
N ALA A 87 3.50 -18.94 8.34
CA ALA A 87 3.78 -18.58 9.71
C ALA A 87 2.99 -17.33 10.16
N HIS A 88 2.77 -16.36 9.26
CA HIS A 88 1.97 -15.16 9.57
C HIS A 88 0.50 -15.52 9.78
N VAL A 89 -0.06 -16.33 8.89
CA VAL A 89 -1.44 -16.82 9.00
C VAL A 89 -1.64 -17.60 10.29
N LEU A 90 -0.71 -18.52 10.61
CA LEU A 90 -0.74 -19.31 11.84
C LEU A 90 -0.57 -18.44 13.09
N GLY A 91 0.31 -17.45 13.06
CA GLY A 91 0.55 -16.55 14.18
C GLY A 91 -0.58 -15.56 14.43
N MET A 92 -1.37 -15.21 13.40
CA MET A 92 -2.53 -14.32 13.56
C MET A 92 -3.77 -15.04 14.09
N ALA A 93 -3.85 -16.37 13.95
CA ALA A 93 -4.96 -17.18 14.43
C ALA A 93 -5.16 -17.01 15.95
N ALA A 94 -6.40 -17.09 16.41
CA ALA A 94 -6.69 -17.01 17.84
C ALA A 94 -6.17 -18.24 18.58
N HIS A 95 -5.54 -18.03 19.73
CA HIS A 95 -5.12 -19.09 20.65
C HIS A 95 -5.89 -19.03 21.97
N ASP A 96 -6.20 -20.19 22.56
CA ASP A 96 -7.05 -20.27 23.77
C ASP A 96 -6.35 -19.74 25.05
N ASN A 97 -5.06 -19.46 24.99
CA ASN A 97 -4.19 -19.04 26.09
C ASN A 97 -3.61 -17.63 25.90
N GLU A 98 -4.26 -16.79 25.10
CA GLU A 98 -3.85 -15.41 24.89
C GLU A 98 -4.23 -14.51 26.06
N GLU A 99 -3.28 -13.70 26.49
CA GLU A 99 -3.53 -12.61 27.43
C GLU A 99 -3.82 -11.33 26.64
N PHE A 100 -5.01 -10.75 26.86
CA PHE A 100 -5.34 -9.47 26.24
C PHE A 100 -4.54 -8.34 26.88
N MET A 101 -3.96 -7.50 26.04
CA MET A 101 -3.18 -6.35 26.48
C MET A 101 -3.79 -5.05 25.97
N ALA A 102 -3.44 -3.95 26.64
CA ALA A 102 -3.78 -2.61 26.16
C ALA A 102 -2.98 -2.26 24.90
N ILE A 103 -3.48 -1.27 24.16
CA ILE A 103 -2.81 -0.77 22.95
C ILE A 103 -1.41 -0.20 23.25
N GLU A 104 -1.20 0.44 24.39
CA GLU A 104 0.08 1.05 24.79
C GLU A 104 0.88 0.11 25.69
N MET A 105 2.14 -0.14 25.31
CA MET A 105 3.00 -1.13 25.97
C MET A 105 4.12 -0.49 26.79
N GLY A 106 4.45 0.79 26.55
CA GLY A 106 5.56 1.48 27.19
C GLY A 106 5.47 1.47 28.73
N GLY A 107 6.58 1.14 29.39
CA GLY A 107 6.66 1.11 30.86
C GLY A 107 6.09 -0.16 31.51
N VAL A 108 5.53 -1.09 30.73
CA VAL A 108 4.94 -2.32 31.24
C VAL A 108 5.99 -3.43 31.36
N THR A 109 5.81 -4.32 32.33
CA THR A 109 6.56 -5.58 32.46
C THR A 109 5.69 -6.74 32.00
N PHE A 110 6.17 -7.53 31.06
CA PHE A 110 5.49 -8.74 30.59
C PHE A 110 6.22 -9.99 31.08
N GLY A 111 5.45 -10.97 31.54
CA GLY A 111 5.92 -12.34 31.71
C GLY A 111 5.83 -13.13 30.40
N PRO A 112 6.37 -14.35 30.36
CA PRO A 112 6.35 -15.21 29.18
C PRO A 112 4.92 -15.57 28.79
N GLY A 113 4.61 -15.60 27.49
CA GLY A 113 3.27 -15.91 27.01
C GLY A 113 2.93 -15.30 25.65
N THR A 114 1.69 -15.52 25.23
CA THR A 114 1.12 -14.91 24.03
C THR A 114 0.20 -13.78 24.46
N HIS A 115 0.58 -12.56 24.08
CA HIS A 115 -0.13 -11.34 24.43
C HIS A 115 -0.76 -10.75 23.17
N ARG A 116 -2.07 -10.47 23.20
CA ARG A 116 -2.80 -9.94 22.04
C ARG A 116 -3.40 -8.58 22.33
N SER A 117 -3.15 -7.65 21.41
CA SER A 117 -3.99 -6.47 21.21
C SER A 117 -4.92 -6.71 20.02
N GLY A 118 -6.23 -6.52 20.22
CA GLY A 118 -7.22 -6.61 19.13
C GLY A 118 -7.08 -5.49 18.08
N SER A 119 -6.25 -4.49 18.34
CA SER A 119 -5.97 -3.35 17.45
C SER A 119 -4.48 -3.22 17.20
N ALA A 120 -3.88 -2.08 17.53
CA ALA A 120 -2.44 -1.83 17.39
C ALA A 120 -1.67 -2.18 18.68
N ILE A 121 -0.35 -2.21 18.59
CA ILE A 121 0.56 -2.10 19.74
C ILE A 121 1.40 -0.85 19.52
N ASN A 122 1.33 0.09 20.46
CA ASN A 122 2.00 1.38 20.42
C ASN A 122 2.97 1.53 21.59
N PHE A 123 3.99 2.37 21.39
CA PHE A 123 4.95 2.75 22.41
C PHE A 123 5.04 4.27 22.45
N ALA A 124 4.86 4.85 23.63
CA ALA A 124 5.13 6.25 23.87
C ALA A 124 6.63 6.56 23.76
N HIS A 125 6.96 7.82 23.48
CA HIS A 125 8.33 8.29 23.29
C HIS A 125 9.24 8.00 24.49
N GLY A 126 10.45 7.50 24.24
CA GLY A 126 11.48 7.29 25.26
C GLY A 126 11.12 6.22 26.30
N THR A 127 10.13 5.37 26.02
CA THR A 127 9.69 4.35 26.97
C THR A 127 10.57 3.11 26.94
N VAL A 128 10.60 2.42 28.08
CA VAL A 128 11.26 1.12 28.23
C VAL A 128 10.17 0.07 28.47
N VAL A 129 10.21 -1.04 27.73
CA VAL A 129 9.39 -2.23 28.01
C VAL A 129 10.25 -3.28 28.67
N THR A 130 9.79 -3.89 29.76
CA THR A 130 10.52 -4.96 30.43
C THR A 130 9.93 -6.32 30.08
N LEU A 131 10.77 -7.25 29.64
CA LEU A 131 10.39 -8.66 29.50
C LEU A 131 11.08 -9.45 30.61
N ASP A 132 10.29 -10.00 31.53
CA ASP A 132 10.78 -10.81 32.65
C ASP A 132 10.67 -12.29 32.27
N GLY A 133 11.82 -12.95 32.10
CA GLY A 133 11.87 -14.37 31.78
C GLY A 133 11.55 -15.28 32.96
N GLU A 134 11.29 -14.74 34.15
CA GLU A 134 10.94 -15.47 35.38
C GLU A 134 12.00 -16.50 35.83
N ASN A 135 13.26 -16.23 35.50
CA ASN A 135 14.44 -17.11 35.65
C ASN A 135 14.46 -18.30 34.68
N ASP A 136 13.65 -18.29 33.63
CA ASP A 136 13.67 -19.26 32.55
C ASP A 136 14.39 -18.69 31.32
N GLN A 137 15.45 -19.37 30.88
CA GLN A 137 16.23 -19.01 29.70
C GLN A 137 15.55 -19.35 28.37
N ASP A 138 14.51 -20.17 28.42
CA ASP A 138 13.69 -20.59 27.29
C ASP A 138 12.32 -19.89 27.29
N SER A 139 12.15 -18.87 28.14
CA SER A 139 10.98 -18.00 28.18
C SER A 139 10.69 -17.40 26.81
N LYS A 140 9.43 -17.49 26.37
CA LYS A 140 8.95 -17.05 25.05
C LYS A 140 7.91 -15.96 25.19
N PHE A 141 8.02 -14.94 24.34
CA PHE A 141 7.11 -13.82 24.29
C PHE A 141 6.57 -13.70 22.86
N THR A 142 5.27 -13.86 22.69
CA THR A 142 4.59 -13.60 21.41
C THR A 142 3.68 -12.42 21.59
N PHE A 143 3.83 -11.40 20.76
CA PHE A 143 2.98 -10.22 20.75
C PHE A 143 2.21 -10.17 19.43
N ILE A 144 0.88 -10.12 19.53
CA ILE A 144 0.00 -10.14 18.36
C ILE A 144 -0.80 -8.84 18.32
N ALA A 145 -0.71 -8.12 17.20
CA ALA A 145 -1.53 -6.94 16.94
C ALA A 145 -2.51 -7.24 15.80
N GLY A 146 -3.80 -6.97 16.02
CA GLY A 146 -4.81 -7.03 14.96
C GLY A 146 -4.47 -6.13 13.75
N THR A 147 -3.75 -5.03 13.97
CA THR A 147 -3.29 -4.12 12.93
C THR A 147 -1.78 -3.87 13.00
N THR A 148 -1.34 -2.79 13.65
CA THR A 148 0.02 -2.25 13.51
C THR A 148 0.86 -2.38 14.78
N LEU A 149 2.17 -2.34 14.61
CA LEU A 149 3.15 -2.04 15.65
C LEU A 149 3.72 -0.64 15.38
N ILE A 150 3.66 0.28 16.33
CA ILE A 150 4.27 1.61 16.18
C ILE A 150 5.11 1.91 17.40
N THR A 151 6.43 2.02 17.24
CA THR A 151 7.29 2.59 18.29
C THR A 151 7.49 4.07 18.04
N ALA A 152 7.30 4.90 19.07
CA ALA A 152 7.83 6.25 19.05
C ALA A 152 9.38 6.22 19.05
N ALA A 153 10.02 7.37 18.92
CA ALA A 153 11.48 7.45 19.02
C ALA A 153 11.98 7.06 20.42
N ASP A 154 13.22 6.57 20.45
CA ASP A 154 13.94 6.21 21.68
C ASP A 154 13.26 5.11 22.53
N THR A 155 12.46 4.24 21.91
CA THR A 155 11.91 3.05 22.58
C THR A 155 13.00 2.01 22.81
N THR A 156 13.06 1.41 24.00
CA THR A 156 14.04 0.35 24.30
C THR A 156 13.40 -0.83 25.06
N PHE A 157 14.07 -1.99 25.05
CA PHE A 157 13.64 -3.17 25.77
C PHE A 157 14.64 -3.55 26.86
N ASN A 158 14.14 -3.84 28.06
CA ASN A 158 14.88 -4.38 29.17
C ASN A 158 14.55 -5.88 29.32
N LEU A 159 15.50 -6.74 28.96
CA LEU A 159 15.36 -8.18 29.07
C LEU A 159 15.97 -8.65 30.38
N ILE A 160 15.15 -9.14 31.30
CA ILE A 160 15.60 -9.54 32.64
C ILE A 160 15.33 -11.01 32.91
N ARG A 161 16.07 -11.55 33.88
CA ARG A 161 15.82 -12.87 34.49
C ARG A 161 15.60 -13.99 33.45
N GLY A 162 16.46 -14.04 32.43
CA GLY A 162 16.44 -15.12 31.44
C GLY A 162 15.76 -14.78 30.11
N ALA A 163 15.03 -13.67 30.02
CA ALA A 163 14.46 -13.22 28.74
C ALA A 163 15.55 -12.93 27.71
N LYS A 164 15.31 -13.31 26.45
CA LYS A 164 16.23 -13.11 25.31
C LYS A 164 15.47 -12.57 24.11
N ALA A 165 16.07 -11.66 23.35
CA ALA A 165 15.44 -11.08 22.15
C ALA A 165 15.11 -12.14 21.10
N GLU A 166 15.93 -13.19 20.99
CA GLU A 166 15.67 -14.33 20.09
C GLU A 166 14.40 -15.13 20.43
N ASN A 167 13.89 -14.98 21.65
CA ASN A 167 12.64 -15.59 22.11
C ASN A 167 11.46 -14.59 22.10
N VAL A 168 11.57 -13.50 21.36
CA VAL A 168 10.49 -12.51 21.19
C VAL A 168 10.01 -12.53 19.74
N LEU A 169 8.69 -12.68 19.54
CA LEU A 169 8.03 -12.69 18.24
C LEU A 169 6.91 -11.66 18.20
N TRP A 170 6.88 -10.85 17.14
CA TRP A 170 5.79 -9.92 16.83
C TRP A 170 5.05 -10.41 15.59
N VAL A 171 3.73 -10.59 15.69
CA VAL A 171 2.87 -10.95 14.56
C VAL A 171 1.82 -9.86 14.37
N LEU A 172 1.83 -9.21 13.21
CA LEU A 172 1.07 -7.99 12.98
C LEU A 172 0.13 -8.14 11.80
N GLY A 173 -1.15 -7.82 11.97
CA GLY A 173 -2.13 -7.90 10.89
C GLY A 173 -1.79 -7.03 9.68
N THR A 174 -1.14 -5.88 9.90
CA THR A 174 -0.71 -4.97 8.84
C THR A 174 0.77 -4.62 8.94
N ALA A 175 1.14 -3.48 9.53
CA ALA A 175 2.48 -2.91 9.38
C ALA A 175 3.23 -2.72 10.71
N ALA A 176 4.55 -2.63 10.62
CA ALA A 176 5.40 -2.12 11.71
C ALA A 176 6.07 -0.80 11.32
N THR A 177 6.10 0.16 12.24
CA THR A 177 6.90 1.38 12.12
C THR A 177 7.75 1.52 13.37
N LEU A 178 9.07 1.50 13.21
CA LEU A 178 10.01 1.70 14.29
C LEU A 178 10.44 3.17 14.31
N GLY A 179 10.20 3.87 15.41
CA GLY A 179 10.63 5.24 15.61
C GLY A 179 12.15 5.40 15.61
N ALA A 180 12.61 6.64 15.41
CA ALA A 180 14.03 6.93 15.34
C ALA A 180 14.77 6.51 16.62
N ARG A 181 15.97 5.94 16.48
CA ARG A 181 16.83 5.45 17.58
C ARG A 181 16.20 4.39 18.49
N SER A 182 15.05 3.82 18.12
CA SER A 182 14.44 2.76 18.89
C SER A 182 15.23 1.46 18.77
N GLU A 183 15.35 0.73 19.88
CA GLU A 183 16.03 -0.55 20.01
C GLU A 183 15.01 -1.63 20.38
N VAL A 184 14.50 -2.34 19.38
CA VAL A 184 13.38 -3.30 19.53
C VAL A 184 13.91 -4.73 19.64
N ALA A 185 13.43 -5.47 20.64
CA ALA A 185 13.73 -6.89 20.82
C ALA A 185 12.74 -7.76 20.06
N GLY A 186 13.23 -8.74 19.30
CA GLY A 186 12.40 -9.76 18.67
C GLY A 186 12.37 -9.74 17.16
N SER A 187 11.79 -10.80 16.59
CA SER A 187 11.52 -10.90 15.16
C SER A 187 10.13 -10.39 14.85
N ILE A 188 10.00 -9.56 13.82
CA ILE A 188 8.75 -8.96 13.36
C ILE A 188 8.26 -9.65 12.10
N MET A 189 6.99 -10.04 12.11
CA MET A 189 6.26 -10.57 10.98
C MET A 189 5.03 -9.70 10.70
N ALA A 190 5.04 -9.00 9.56
CA ALA A 190 4.03 -8.01 9.21
C ALA A 190 3.21 -8.42 7.98
N GLY A 191 1.87 -8.33 8.07
CA GLY A 191 0.94 -8.61 6.97
C GLY A 191 1.03 -7.62 5.79
N THR A 192 1.72 -6.50 5.96
CA THR A 192 2.08 -5.56 4.91
C THR A 192 3.56 -5.15 5.04
N ALA A 193 3.87 -3.94 5.52
CA ALA A 193 5.19 -3.35 5.44
C ALA A 193 5.87 -3.18 6.81
N ILE A 194 7.20 -3.11 6.81
CA ILE A 194 8.02 -2.74 7.97
C ILE A 194 8.85 -1.51 7.61
N THR A 195 8.78 -0.47 8.44
CA THR A 195 9.55 0.77 8.28
C THR A 195 10.46 0.98 9.47
N PHE A 196 11.76 1.12 9.20
CA PHE A 196 12.79 1.48 10.16
C PHE A 196 13.04 2.98 10.08
N GLY A 197 12.67 3.71 11.12
CA GLY A 197 13.04 5.11 11.29
C GLY A 197 14.55 5.28 11.48
N THR A 198 15.01 6.52 11.38
CA THR A 198 16.44 6.88 11.43
C THR A 198 17.16 6.26 12.64
N ASN A 199 18.24 5.51 12.38
CA ASN A 199 19.06 4.82 13.38
C ASN A 199 18.32 3.83 14.31
N SER A 200 17.13 3.35 13.91
CA SER A 200 16.44 2.28 14.64
C SER A 200 17.18 0.95 14.50
N LYS A 201 17.08 0.11 15.53
CA LYS A 201 17.74 -1.19 15.64
C LYS A 201 16.72 -2.27 15.99
N LEU A 202 16.79 -3.40 15.28
CA LEU A 202 16.02 -4.59 15.58
C LEU A 202 16.95 -5.74 15.97
N TYR A 203 16.71 -6.35 17.12
CA TYR A 203 17.39 -7.57 17.57
C TYR A 203 16.51 -8.79 17.25
N GLY A 204 16.59 -9.24 16.00
CA GLY A 204 15.76 -10.29 15.42
C GLY A 204 15.72 -10.19 13.90
N CYS A 205 14.60 -10.58 13.29
CA CYS A 205 14.37 -10.49 11.84
C CYS A 205 13.22 -9.56 11.50
N ALA A 206 13.27 -8.92 10.34
CA ALA A 206 12.16 -8.15 9.77
C ALA A 206 11.59 -8.88 8.55
N LEU A 207 10.37 -9.41 8.67
CA LEU A 207 9.69 -10.24 7.68
C LEU A 207 8.37 -9.57 7.26
N ALA A 208 8.29 -9.08 6.02
CA ALA A 208 7.15 -8.28 5.53
C ALA A 208 6.47 -8.91 4.32
N GLN A 209 5.13 -8.93 4.31
CA GLN A 209 4.36 -9.39 3.15
C GLN A 209 4.25 -8.37 2.01
N THR A 210 4.81 -7.17 2.16
CA THR A 210 5.03 -6.21 1.07
C THR A 210 6.46 -5.70 1.06
N ALA A 211 6.79 -4.67 1.83
CA ALA A 211 8.07 -3.98 1.75
C ALA A 211 8.76 -3.85 3.11
N VAL A 212 10.10 -3.84 3.10
CA VAL A 212 10.89 -3.36 4.22
C VAL A 212 11.64 -2.10 3.80
N THR A 213 11.50 -1.01 4.56
CA THR A 213 12.16 0.26 4.25
C THR A 213 13.00 0.72 5.44
N PHE A 214 14.26 1.05 5.20
CA PHE A 214 15.12 1.76 6.13
C PHE A 214 15.21 3.21 5.69
N GLU A 215 14.84 4.12 6.58
CA GLU A 215 14.87 5.56 6.31
C GLU A 215 16.31 6.08 6.20
N SER A 216 17.14 5.77 7.21
CA SER A 216 18.56 6.14 7.24
C SER A 216 19.28 5.44 8.42
N GLY A 217 20.41 4.78 8.17
CA GLY A 217 21.31 4.31 9.22
C GLY A 217 20.77 3.23 10.16
N GLY A 218 19.61 2.62 9.87
CA GLY A 218 19.03 1.56 10.70
C GLY A 218 19.86 0.26 10.70
N SER A 219 19.56 -0.64 11.64
CA SER A 219 20.29 -1.89 11.82
C SER A 219 19.38 -3.07 12.14
N VAL A 220 19.74 -4.25 11.63
CA VAL A 220 19.12 -5.53 12.03
C VAL A 220 20.18 -6.50 12.48
N VAL A 221 19.97 -7.10 13.66
CA VAL A 221 20.90 -8.03 14.31
C VAL A 221 20.23 -9.37 14.48
N LEU A 222 20.56 -10.33 13.61
CA LEU A 222 19.95 -11.66 13.54
C LEU A 222 20.33 -12.53 14.74
N LYS A 223 21.44 -12.20 15.42
CA LYS A 223 21.90 -12.88 16.63
C LYS A 223 22.82 -11.98 17.46
N GLN A 224 22.44 -11.67 18.70
CA GLN A 224 23.43 -11.37 19.74
C GLN A 224 23.01 -11.93 21.10
N VAL A 225 23.96 -12.66 21.70
CA VAL A 225 24.09 -12.83 23.15
C VAL A 225 24.27 -11.43 23.74
N PHE A 226 23.28 -10.95 24.48
CA PHE A 226 23.43 -9.74 25.28
C PHE A 226 24.58 -9.97 26.28
N THR A 227 25.69 -9.27 26.10
CA THR A 227 26.65 -9.06 27.18
C THR A 227 26.42 -7.64 27.70
N GLY A 228 25.69 -7.52 28.80
CA GLY A 228 25.44 -6.22 29.42
C GLY A 228 26.73 -5.64 30.00
N ALA A 229 27.22 -4.52 29.46
CA ALA A 229 28.05 -3.52 30.13
C ALA A 229 28.26 -2.27 29.25
N PRO A 230 28.41 -1.06 29.82
CA PRO A 230 28.43 0.20 29.09
C PRO A 230 29.74 0.46 28.32
N SER A 231 29.61 1.21 27.22
CA SER A 231 30.66 1.67 26.29
C SER A 231 31.88 2.33 26.95
N PRO A 232 33.07 2.18 26.34
CA PRO A 232 33.91 3.35 26.10
C PRO A 232 34.37 3.53 24.63
N ALA A 233 34.34 4.82 24.25
CA ALA A 233 34.97 5.64 23.19
C ALA A 233 36.08 5.09 22.24
N PRO A 234 36.32 5.77 21.08
CA PRO A 234 36.86 5.18 19.84
C PRO A 234 38.39 5.33 19.67
N SER A 235 39.05 4.38 18.98
CA SER A 235 40.27 4.69 18.21
C SER A 235 40.73 3.60 17.23
N ALA A 236 41.12 4.09 16.04
CA ALA A 236 42.19 3.66 15.12
C ALA A 236 42.15 2.30 14.38
N ASN A 237 41.92 2.40 13.06
CA ASN A 237 42.59 1.60 12.02
C ASN A 237 44.12 1.96 11.99
N PRO A 238 45.07 1.24 11.33
CA PRO A 238 44.90 0.37 10.14
C PRO A 238 45.83 -0.88 10.04
N ILE A 239 45.68 -1.69 8.97
CA ILE A 239 46.72 -2.19 8.02
C ILE A 239 46.44 -3.61 7.46
N ALA A 240 46.61 -3.72 6.13
CA ALA A 240 46.47 -4.88 5.22
C ALA A 240 47.54 -5.98 5.45
N THR A 241 47.54 -7.22 4.90
CA THR A 241 47.48 -7.76 3.52
C THR A 241 47.86 -9.29 3.62
N PRO A 242 48.03 -10.10 2.54
CA PRO A 242 47.07 -10.77 1.64
C PRO A 242 47.25 -12.33 1.63
N SER A 243 46.78 -13.04 0.57
CA SER A 243 47.18 -14.40 0.10
C SER A 243 46.17 -15.52 0.44
N ALA A 244 45.75 -16.45 -0.44
CA ALA A 244 45.98 -16.74 -1.86
C ALA A 244 44.80 -17.59 -2.40
N ALA A 245 44.59 -17.54 -3.71
CA ALA A 245 43.70 -18.44 -4.46
C ALA A 245 44.22 -19.89 -4.50
N PRO A 246 43.36 -20.84 -4.93
CA PRO A 246 43.78 -21.60 -6.09
C PRO A 246 42.71 -21.72 -7.19
N THR A 247 43.28 -21.82 -8.39
CA THR A 247 42.72 -21.99 -9.72
C THR A 247 42.49 -23.48 -10.02
N THR A 248 41.38 -23.85 -10.65
CA THR A 248 41.30 -25.00 -11.59
C THR A 248 40.08 -24.86 -12.52
N THR A 249 40.32 -24.40 -13.76
CA THR A 249 40.20 -25.13 -15.04
C THR A 249 38.79 -25.41 -15.56
N LEU A 250 38.38 -24.59 -16.55
CA LEU A 250 37.29 -24.86 -17.49
C LEU A 250 37.66 -26.01 -18.46
N SER A 251 36.68 -26.86 -18.76
CA SER A 251 36.62 -27.64 -20.00
C SER A 251 35.22 -27.48 -20.61
N ALA A 252 35.15 -26.92 -21.82
CA ALA A 252 34.01 -27.03 -22.74
C ALA A 252 34.00 -28.47 -23.33
N ASN A 253 32.97 -29.06 -23.95
CA ASN A 253 31.89 -28.56 -24.80
C ASN A 253 30.85 -29.74 -24.99
N PRO A 254 29.92 -29.73 -25.97
CA PRO A 254 28.47 -29.56 -25.82
C PRO A 254 27.63 -30.84 -26.13
N SER A 255 26.37 -30.88 -25.71
CA SER A 255 25.33 -31.57 -26.49
C SER A 255 23.93 -31.22 -26.03
N LEU A 256 23.09 -30.85 -27.00
CA LEU A 256 21.65 -30.68 -26.93
C LEU A 256 20.93 -31.87 -26.28
N SER A 257 19.92 -31.59 -25.46
CA SER A 257 18.66 -32.36 -25.47
C SER A 257 17.53 -31.63 -24.73
N SER A 258 16.59 -31.13 -25.53
CA SER A 258 15.14 -31.00 -25.27
C SER A 258 14.70 -30.39 -23.93
N GLU A 259 14.44 -29.08 -23.96
CA GLU A 259 13.52 -28.40 -23.05
C GLU A 259 12.10 -28.97 -23.22
N PRO A 260 11.37 -29.33 -22.14
CA PRO A 260 9.94 -29.56 -22.24
C PRO A 260 9.24 -28.22 -22.48
N SER A 261 8.71 -28.06 -23.67
CA SER A 261 7.70 -27.04 -24.00
C SER A 261 6.46 -27.25 -23.12
N SER A 262 6.36 -26.52 -22.02
CA SER A 262 5.07 -26.34 -21.34
C SER A 262 4.21 -25.43 -22.22
N GLN A 263 3.18 -26.03 -22.82
CA GLN A 263 2.20 -25.39 -23.68
C GLN A 263 1.37 -24.41 -22.85
N PHE A 264 1.37 -23.11 -23.19
CA PHE A 264 0.56 -22.10 -22.48
C PHE A 264 -0.52 -21.50 -23.36
N VAL A 265 -1.79 -21.50 -22.96
CA VAL A 265 -2.87 -20.75 -23.62
C VAL A 265 -3.49 -19.80 -22.59
N SER A 266 -3.61 -18.50 -22.88
CA SER A 266 -4.15 -17.50 -21.94
C SER A 266 -5.64 -17.73 -21.63
N GLY A 267 -6.38 -18.41 -22.52
CA GLY A 267 -7.73 -18.92 -22.29
C GLY A 267 -7.87 -19.88 -21.09
N GLU A 268 -6.81 -20.62 -20.72
CA GLU A 268 -6.85 -21.49 -19.52
C GLU A 268 -6.69 -20.69 -18.20
N ILE A 269 -6.15 -19.48 -18.25
CA ILE A 269 -5.94 -18.65 -17.03
C ILE A 269 -7.23 -17.95 -16.64
N CYS A 270 -7.97 -17.44 -17.63
CA CYS A 270 -9.19 -16.72 -17.37
C CYS A 270 -10.35 -17.63 -16.95
N GLU A 271 -10.34 -18.92 -17.34
CA GLU A 271 -11.48 -19.83 -17.18
C GLU A 271 -12.77 -19.13 -17.63
N ASP A 272 -13.80 -19.06 -16.78
CA ASP A 272 -15.03 -18.35 -17.08
C ASP A 272 -15.01 -16.88 -16.63
N PHE A 273 -13.91 -16.37 -16.04
CA PHE A 273 -13.86 -15.01 -15.49
C PHE A 273 -13.33 -13.98 -16.50
N ALA A 274 -14.08 -12.89 -16.66
CA ALA A 274 -13.64 -11.66 -17.31
C ALA A 274 -12.85 -10.76 -16.35
N VAL A 275 -13.26 -10.70 -15.08
CA VAL A 275 -12.67 -9.83 -14.08
C VAL A 275 -12.61 -10.53 -12.73
N ASN A 276 -11.43 -10.58 -12.11
CA ASN A 276 -11.27 -11.02 -10.73
C ASN A 276 -10.36 -10.08 -9.94
N ALA A 277 -10.77 -9.79 -8.70
CA ALA A 277 -9.99 -8.98 -7.77
C ALA A 277 -10.00 -9.60 -6.37
N ARG A 278 -9.04 -9.25 -5.51
CA ARG A 278 -9.06 -9.73 -4.11
C ARG A 278 -9.81 -8.82 -3.14
N THR A 279 -9.82 -7.52 -3.37
CA THR A 279 -10.41 -6.53 -2.45
C THR A 279 -11.69 -5.91 -3.00
N ALA A 280 -11.67 -5.46 -4.26
CA ALA A 280 -12.83 -4.80 -4.87
C ALA A 280 -12.80 -4.78 -6.41
N VAL A 281 -13.98 -4.75 -7.03
CA VAL A 281 -14.17 -4.33 -8.43
C VAL A 281 -15.10 -3.12 -8.45
N THR A 282 -14.70 -2.04 -9.11
CA THR A 282 -15.50 -0.80 -9.17
C THR A 282 -15.74 -0.37 -10.61
N PHE A 283 -17.00 -0.23 -10.98
CA PHE A 283 -17.45 0.29 -12.26
C PHE A 283 -17.99 1.71 -12.13
N ALA A 284 -17.51 2.61 -12.98
CA ALA A 284 -18.14 3.89 -13.23
C ALA A 284 -19.37 3.72 -14.16
N THR A 285 -19.79 4.79 -14.84
CA THR A 285 -20.98 4.77 -15.70
C THR A 285 -20.71 4.14 -17.06
N ASN A 286 -21.72 3.47 -17.62
CA ASN A 286 -21.70 2.90 -18.97
C ASN A 286 -20.60 1.85 -19.24
N ASN A 287 -20.07 1.21 -18.20
CA ASN A 287 -19.15 0.10 -18.38
C ASN A 287 -19.87 -1.16 -18.90
N MET A 288 -19.11 -2.03 -19.56
CA MET A 288 -19.63 -3.28 -20.12
C MET A 288 -18.66 -4.44 -19.87
N VAL A 289 -19.21 -5.57 -19.45
CA VAL A 289 -18.52 -6.85 -19.42
C VAL A 289 -19.23 -7.75 -20.41
N HIS A 290 -18.51 -8.15 -21.45
CA HIS A 290 -19.02 -8.95 -22.54
C HIS A 290 -18.38 -10.32 -22.50
N ASN A 291 -19.20 -11.34 -22.19
CA ASN A 291 -18.77 -12.69 -21.87
C ASN A 291 -17.89 -12.76 -20.60
N GLY A 292 -17.98 -13.86 -19.86
CA GLY A 292 -17.22 -14.11 -18.64
C GLY A 292 -17.63 -13.32 -17.37
N ASP A 293 -17.34 -13.91 -16.22
CA ASP A 293 -17.83 -13.53 -14.92
C ASP A 293 -16.97 -12.50 -14.21
N VAL A 294 -17.59 -11.79 -13.28
CA VAL A 294 -16.95 -10.82 -12.38
C VAL A 294 -16.96 -11.36 -10.96
N GLY A 295 -15.79 -11.42 -10.34
CA GLY A 295 -15.64 -11.96 -8.99
C GLY A 295 -14.71 -11.15 -8.10
N VAL A 296 -15.00 -11.16 -6.78
CA VAL A 296 -14.09 -10.65 -5.76
C VAL A 296 -13.93 -11.69 -4.66
N TYR A 297 -12.69 -11.98 -4.27
CA TYR A 297 -12.40 -12.85 -3.12
C TYR A 297 -10.99 -12.62 -2.55
N PRO A 298 -10.82 -12.47 -1.22
CA PRO A 298 -11.83 -12.65 -0.16
C PRO A 298 -12.73 -11.44 0.08
N GLY A 299 -12.47 -10.31 -0.58
CA GLY A 299 -13.34 -9.15 -0.54
C GLY A 299 -14.73 -9.45 -1.12
N THR A 300 -15.66 -8.52 -0.88
CA THR A 300 -17.06 -8.66 -1.33
C THR A 300 -17.52 -7.45 -2.14
N ALA A 301 -16.66 -6.46 -2.33
CA ALA A 301 -17.04 -5.18 -2.91
C ALA A 301 -17.04 -5.24 -4.44
N ILE A 302 -18.22 -5.36 -5.03
CA ILE A 302 -18.45 -5.06 -6.45
C ILE A 302 -19.40 -3.87 -6.50
N THR A 303 -18.91 -2.72 -6.96
CA THR A 303 -19.67 -1.46 -6.97
C THR A 303 -19.86 -0.92 -8.38
N GLY A 304 -20.95 -0.17 -8.58
CA GLY A 304 -21.37 0.29 -9.91
C GLY A 304 -22.36 -0.64 -10.59
N ARG A 305 -22.83 -0.23 -11.77
CA ARG A 305 -23.80 -0.98 -12.58
C ARG A 305 -23.27 -1.16 -14.01
N PRO A 306 -22.34 -2.11 -14.24
CA PRO A 306 -21.94 -2.45 -15.59
C PRO A 306 -23.12 -3.09 -16.34
N ARG A 307 -23.10 -2.99 -17.67
CA ARG A 307 -23.93 -3.84 -18.52
C ARG A 307 -23.23 -5.19 -18.69
N PHE A 308 -23.98 -6.27 -18.50
CA PHE A 308 -23.52 -7.62 -18.78
C PHE A 308 -24.11 -8.11 -20.09
N GLU A 309 -23.28 -8.69 -20.94
CA GLU A 309 -23.67 -9.26 -22.22
C GLU A 309 -23.11 -10.67 -22.40
N GLN A 310 -23.75 -11.46 -23.29
CA GLN A 310 -23.28 -12.79 -23.69
C GLN A 310 -22.96 -13.73 -22.52
N GLY A 311 -23.84 -13.79 -21.51
CA GLY A 311 -23.73 -14.73 -20.39
C GLY A 311 -22.88 -14.25 -19.21
N ALA A 312 -22.24 -13.09 -19.30
CA ALA A 312 -21.52 -12.50 -18.18
C ALA A 312 -22.45 -12.27 -16.97
N LYS A 313 -21.97 -12.57 -15.77
CA LYS A 313 -22.66 -12.28 -14.51
C LYS A 313 -21.67 -11.88 -13.42
N VAL A 314 -22.20 -11.48 -12.28
CA VAL A 314 -21.44 -11.51 -11.03
C VAL A 314 -21.51 -12.94 -10.51
N GLU A 315 -20.36 -13.58 -10.27
CA GLU A 315 -20.31 -14.91 -9.68
C GLU A 315 -20.65 -14.83 -8.19
N ASP A 316 -21.58 -15.67 -7.74
CA ASP A 316 -22.13 -15.68 -6.39
C ASP A 316 -21.70 -16.91 -5.58
N ASP A 317 -21.20 -17.98 -6.23
CA ASP A 317 -20.59 -19.11 -5.55
C ASP A 317 -19.23 -18.72 -4.96
N ARG A 318 -19.23 -18.51 -3.63
CA ARG A 318 -18.00 -18.17 -2.89
C ARG A 318 -16.92 -19.24 -2.96
N SER A 319 -17.27 -20.50 -3.20
CA SER A 319 -16.29 -21.58 -3.33
C SER A 319 -15.54 -21.48 -4.65
N GLU A 320 -16.26 -21.18 -5.74
CA GLU A 320 -15.66 -20.92 -7.06
C GLU A 320 -14.85 -19.63 -7.06
N LEU A 321 -15.35 -18.55 -6.44
CA LEU A 321 -14.59 -17.32 -6.25
C LEU A 321 -13.29 -17.54 -5.48
N GLN A 322 -13.33 -18.35 -4.41
CA GLN A 322 -12.14 -18.71 -3.63
C GLN A 322 -11.15 -19.54 -4.45
N ARG A 323 -11.64 -20.59 -5.12
CA ARG A 323 -10.84 -21.48 -5.96
C ARG A 323 -10.12 -20.66 -7.04
N PHE A 324 -10.87 -19.82 -7.76
CA PHE A 324 -10.34 -19.03 -8.85
C PHE A 324 -9.36 -17.95 -8.35
N ALA A 325 -9.72 -17.16 -7.34
CA ALA A 325 -8.83 -16.11 -6.81
C ALA A 325 -7.51 -16.69 -6.26
N ASN A 326 -7.55 -17.84 -5.57
CA ASN A 326 -6.35 -18.51 -5.10
C ASN A 326 -5.50 -19.05 -6.24
N ARG A 327 -6.13 -19.60 -7.29
CA ARG A 327 -5.43 -20.02 -8.49
C ARG A 327 -4.73 -18.85 -9.17
N VAL A 328 -5.39 -17.69 -9.30
CA VAL A 328 -4.79 -16.48 -9.88
C VAL A 328 -3.54 -16.05 -9.12
N VAL A 329 -3.53 -16.16 -7.78
CA VAL A 329 -2.34 -15.87 -6.94
C VAL A 329 -1.20 -16.82 -7.28
N THR A 330 -1.48 -18.12 -7.35
CA THR A 330 -0.49 -19.14 -7.69
C THR A 330 0.07 -18.94 -9.10
N GLU A 331 -0.80 -18.79 -10.10
CA GLU A 331 -0.41 -18.58 -11.50
C GLU A 331 0.39 -17.29 -11.68
N HIS A 332 -0.02 -16.19 -11.02
CA HIS A 332 0.75 -14.94 -11.05
C HIS A 332 2.16 -15.15 -10.50
N ALA A 333 2.31 -15.81 -9.35
CA ALA A 333 3.61 -16.10 -8.74
C ALA A 333 4.47 -17.01 -9.64
N GLU A 334 3.90 -18.08 -10.18
CA GLU A 334 4.61 -19.00 -11.08
C GLU A 334 5.12 -18.30 -12.35
N ARG A 335 4.30 -17.44 -12.97
CA ARG A 335 4.72 -16.70 -14.16
C ARG A 335 5.76 -15.63 -13.85
N MET A 336 5.65 -14.92 -12.73
CA MET A 336 6.69 -13.97 -12.32
C MET A 336 8.05 -14.67 -12.16
N SER A 337 8.03 -15.91 -11.64
CA SER A 337 9.21 -16.76 -11.44
C SER A 337 9.65 -17.57 -12.66
N GLN A 338 8.89 -17.53 -13.77
CA GLN A 338 9.22 -18.26 -14.99
C GLN A 338 10.59 -17.80 -15.52
N LYS A 339 11.52 -18.75 -15.72
CA LYS A 339 12.87 -18.46 -16.24
C LYS A 339 12.88 -18.46 -17.78
N GLY A 340 13.88 -17.82 -18.38
CA GLY A 340 14.03 -17.69 -19.85
C GLY A 340 13.31 -16.49 -20.45
N GLY A 341 13.31 -16.38 -21.79
CA GLY A 341 12.72 -15.26 -22.52
C GLY A 341 13.69 -14.14 -22.91
N SER A 342 13.26 -13.29 -23.83
CA SER A 342 14.02 -12.14 -24.33
C SER A 342 13.84 -10.95 -23.40
N THR A 343 14.94 -10.36 -22.92
CA THR A 343 14.87 -9.06 -22.22
C THR A 343 14.67 -7.95 -23.26
N ILE A 344 13.69 -7.08 -23.04
CA ILE A 344 13.37 -5.96 -23.93
C ILE A 344 13.36 -4.64 -23.16
N ALA A 345 13.39 -3.53 -23.91
CA ALA A 345 13.33 -2.19 -23.33
C ALA A 345 12.00 -1.92 -22.63
N ILE A 346 12.00 -0.91 -21.76
CA ILE A 346 10.80 -0.48 -21.01
C ILE A 346 9.73 0.06 -21.96
N GLU A 347 10.12 0.93 -22.89
CA GLU A 347 9.20 1.48 -23.89
C GLU A 347 9.00 0.48 -25.03
N ILE A 348 7.77 0.04 -25.24
CA ILE A 348 7.42 -0.92 -26.29
C ILE A 348 6.47 -0.32 -27.33
N GLY A 349 6.06 0.95 -27.18
CA GLY A 349 5.27 1.66 -28.18
C GLY A 349 5.99 1.75 -29.53
N GLY A 350 5.28 1.37 -30.61
CA GLY A 350 5.84 1.31 -31.96
C GLY A 350 6.63 0.03 -32.27
N VAL A 351 6.73 -0.92 -31.34
CA VAL A 351 7.44 -2.20 -31.55
C VAL A 351 6.55 -3.24 -32.21
N THR A 352 7.11 -3.95 -33.18
CA THR A 352 6.53 -5.19 -33.73
C THR A 352 7.25 -6.40 -33.16
N PHE A 353 6.48 -7.34 -32.62
CA PHE A 353 6.95 -8.64 -32.13
C PHE A 353 6.57 -9.72 -33.15
N ASP A 354 7.52 -10.07 -34.02
CA ASP A 354 7.32 -11.06 -35.11
C ASP A 354 7.64 -12.51 -34.71
N LYS A 355 8.02 -12.73 -33.45
CA LYS A 355 8.35 -14.04 -32.91
C LYS A 355 7.52 -14.32 -31.67
N GLU A 356 6.89 -15.48 -31.60
CA GLU A 356 6.26 -15.92 -30.35
C GLU A 356 7.30 -16.15 -29.24
N GLY A 357 6.90 -15.98 -27.99
CA GLY A 357 7.77 -16.24 -26.85
C GLY A 357 7.49 -15.37 -25.63
N ILE A 358 8.44 -15.47 -24.68
CA ILE A 358 8.43 -14.73 -23.43
C ILE A 358 9.30 -13.49 -23.58
N TYR A 359 8.74 -12.34 -23.23
CA TYR A 359 9.35 -11.02 -23.28
C TYR A 359 9.37 -10.42 -21.89
N ARG A 360 10.54 -9.93 -21.45
CA ARG A 360 10.74 -9.52 -20.06
C ARG A 360 11.28 -8.11 -19.92
N SER A 361 10.82 -7.43 -18.88
CA SER A 361 11.40 -6.19 -18.36
C SER A 361 11.57 -6.33 -16.84
N ALA A 362 12.75 -5.99 -16.32
CA ALA A 362 13.00 -6.00 -14.87
C ALA A 362 12.19 -4.93 -14.13
N THR A 363 11.72 -3.90 -14.85
CA THR A 363 10.93 -2.80 -14.31
C THR A 363 9.54 -2.83 -14.91
N ALA A 364 9.20 -1.95 -15.85
CA ALA A 364 7.86 -1.80 -16.40
C ALA A 364 7.83 -2.07 -17.91
N PHE A 365 6.63 -2.21 -18.44
CA PHE A 365 6.32 -1.91 -19.83
C PHE A 365 5.58 -0.58 -19.90
N ASN A 366 6.07 0.33 -20.74
CA ASN A 366 5.43 1.58 -21.04
C ASN A 366 5.07 1.64 -22.52
N ILE A 367 3.89 2.14 -22.81
CA ILE A 367 3.45 2.47 -24.17
C ILE A 367 3.10 3.95 -24.17
N ALA A 368 4.12 4.80 -24.27
CA ALA A 368 3.94 6.25 -24.24
C ALA A 368 3.30 6.79 -25.52
N SER A 369 3.60 6.16 -26.66
CA SER A 369 3.07 6.54 -27.97
C SER A 369 3.26 5.43 -28.99
N GLY A 370 2.50 5.46 -30.09
CA GLY A 370 2.58 4.45 -31.14
C GLY A 370 1.83 3.17 -30.83
N THR A 371 1.96 2.20 -31.74
CA THR A 371 1.19 0.94 -31.71
C THR A 371 2.12 -0.24 -31.43
N VAL A 372 1.70 -1.14 -30.54
CA VAL A 372 2.37 -2.44 -30.38
C VAL A 372 1.75 -3.43 -31.35
N THR A 373 2.57 -4.11 -32.16
CA THR A 373 2.07 -5.12 -33.11
C THR A 373 2.56 -6.51 -32.71
N LEU A 374 1.66 -7.47 -32.54
CA LEU A 374 2.00 -8.88 -32.35
C LEU A 374 1.70 -9.62 -33.65
N HIS A 375 2.74 -10.18 -34.27
CA HIS A 375 2.63 -10.84 -35.56
C HIS A 375 2.99 -12.31 -35.45
N GLY A 376 2.11 -13.17 -35.96
CA GLY A 376 2.29 -14.62 -35.93
C GLY A 376 1.03 -15.34 -36.38
N ASN A 377 1.11 -16.66 -36.51
CA ASN A 377 -0.05 -17.49 -36.88
C ASN A 377 -1.08 -17.61 -35.73
N SER A 378 -2.17 -18.33 -35.95
CA SER A 378 -3.25 -18.52 -34.97
C SER A 378 -2.90 -19.28 -33.70
N THR A 379 -1.75 -19.96 -33.69
CA THR A 379 -1.23 -20.68 -32.53
C THR A 379 -0.13 -19.91 -31.81
N ALA A 380 0.29 -18.75 -32.33
CA ALA A 380 1.40 -17.98 -31.81
C ALA A 380 1.10 -17.39 -30.44
N LYS A 381 2.05 -17.55 -29.50
CA LYS A 381 1.89 -17.20 -28.08
C LYS A 381 2.84 -16.10 -27.62
N PHE A 382 2.31 -15.10 -26.92
CA PHE A 382 3.08 -13.95 -26.43
C PHE A 382 2.86 -13.77 -24.94
N THR A 383 3.94 -13.87 -24.16
CA THR A 383 3.91 -13.63 -22.72
C THR A 383 4.83 -12.47 -22.38
N PHE A 384 4.29 -11.43 -21.79
CA PHE A 384 5.00 -10.24 -21.34
C PHE A 384 5.09 -10.25 -19.82
N ILE A 385 6.30 -10.22 -19.27
CA ILE A 385 6.55 -10.27 -17.82
C ILE A 385 7.32 -9.02 -17.39
N ALA A 386 6.70 -8.19 -16.55
CA ALA A 386 7.31 -6.98 -16.00
C ALA A 386 7.47 -7.09 -14.49
N GLY A 387 8.64 -6.71 -13.96
CA GLY A 387 8.90 -6.67 -12.52
C GLY A 387 7.99 -5.73 -11.73
N THR A 388 7.41 -4.73 -12.40
CA THR A 388 6.51 -3.72 -11.83
C THR A 388 5.22 -3.64 -12.63
N ALA A 389 5.09 -2.68 -13.54
CA ALA A 389 3.79 -2.29 -14.10
C ALA A 389 3.70 -2.38 -15.62
N LEU A 390 2.48 -2.33 -16.13
CA LEU A 390 2.15 -1.95 -17.51
C LEU A 390 1.44 -0.60 -17.48
N THR A 391 1.91 0.37 -18.27
CA THR A 391 1.22 1.66 -18.42
C THR A 391 1.04 1.96 -19.89
N THR A 392 -0.20 2.29 -20.28
CA THR A 392 -0.51 2.72 -21.65
C THR A 392 -0.96 4.17 -21.65
N ALA A 393 -0.48 4.96 -22.62
CA ALA A 393 -1.00 6.28 -22.88
C ALA A 393 -2.41 6.20 -23.48
N ALA A 394 -3.10 7.34 -23.53
CA ALA A 394 -4.38 7.42 -24.22
C ALA A 394 -4.25 6.99 -25.70
N ASP A 395 -5.31 6.40 -26.24
CA ASP A 395 -5.41 5.97 -27.65
C ASP A 395 -4.41 4.86 -28.04
N THR A 396 -3.73 4.24 -27.08
CA THR A 396 -2.83 3.09 -27.31
C THR A 396 -3.57 1.95 -27.99
N LYS A 397 -2.95 1.33 -29.00
CA LYS A 397 -3.46 0.11 -29.64
C LYS A 397 -2.44 -1.01 -29.58
N ILE A 398 -2.89 -2.19 -29.20
CA ILE A 398 -2.16 -3.45 -29.39
C ILE A 398 -2.85 -4.22 -30.51
N ILE A 399 -2.19 -4.31 -31.65
CA ILE A 399 -2.75 -4.92 -32.86
C ILE A 399 -2.21 -6.34 -33.03
N LEU A 400 -3.13 -7.27 -33.27
CA LEU A 400 -2.81 -8.66 -33.60
C LEU A 400 -2.86 -8.84 -35.12
N THR A 401 -1.81 -9.40 -35.71
CA THR A 401 -1.70 -9.62 -37.16
C THR A 401 -1.22 -11.04 -37.47
N GLY A 402 -1.43 -11.51 -38.70
CA GLY A 402 -0.98 -12.84 -39.14
C GLY A 402 -1.83 -14.02 -38.61
N GLY A 403 -2.82 -13.75 -37.75
CA GLY A 403 -3.71 -14.76 -37.16
C GLY A 403 -3.65 -14.85 -35.64
N VAL A 404 -2.73 -14.14 -34.97
CA VAL A 404 -2.62 -14.11 -33.50
C VAL A 404 -3.99 -13.83 -32.86
N LYS A 405 -4.31 -14.61 -31.82
CA LYS A 405 -5.53 -14.45 -31.03
C LYS A 405 -5.24 -13.80 -29.68
N ALA A 406 -6.18 -13.00 -29.16
CA ALA A 406 -6.03 -12.35 -27.86
C ALA A 406 -5.92 -13.36 -26.71
N GLU A 407 -6.58 -14.51 -26.82
CA GLU A 407 -6.47 -15.65 -25.89
C GLU A 407 -5.07 -16.29 -25.83
N ASN A 408 -4.14 -15.91 -26.72
CA ASN A 408 -2.74 -16.35 -26.71
C ASN A 408 -1.77 -15.26 -26.24
N VAL A 409 -2.28 -14.13 -25.75
CA VAL A 409 -1.49 -13.02 -25.23
C VAL A 409 -1.70 -12.90 -23.73
N LEU A 410 -0.59 -12.81 -22.98
CA LEU A 410 -0.59 -12.72 -21.52
C LEU A 410 0.36 -11.64 -21.03
N TRP A 411 -0.12 -10.83 -20.08
CA TRP A 411 0.64 -9.80 -19.37
C TRP A 411 0.71 -10.18 -17.90
N VAL A 412 1.92 -10.28 -17.35
CA VAL A 412 2.19 -10.63 -15.96
C VAL A 412 3.03 -9.53 -15.32
N LEU A 413 2.48 -8.89 -14.28
CA LEU A 413 3.00 -7.63 -13.76
C LEU A 413 3.21 -7.73 -12.25
N GLY A 414 4.41 -7.42 -11.77
CA GLY A 414 4.72 -7.49 -10.34
C GLY A 414 3.91 -6.54 -9.46
N THR A 415 3.46 -5.40 -10.01
CA THR A 415 2.62 -4.41 -9.34
C THR A 415 1.30 -4.19 -10.08
N ALA A 416 1.18 -3.21 -10.97
CA ALA A 416 -0.12 -2.73 -11.44
C ALA A 416 -0.22 -2.65 -12.97
N ALA A 417 -1.45 -2.62 -13.48
CA ALA A 417 -1.72 -2.23 -14.87
C ALA A 417 -2.54 -0.94 -14.90
N THR A 418 -2.17 0.01 -15.76
CA THR A 418 -2.95 1.21 -16.03
C THR A 418 -3.15 1.36 -17.52
N LEU A 419 -4.42 1.29 -17.95
CA LEU A 419 -4.82 1.47 -19.33
C LEU A 419 -5.27 2.92 -19.55
N GLY A 420 -4.63 3.62 -20.48
CA GLY A 420 -4.99 4.98 -20.84
C GLY A 420 -6.39 5.11 -21.45
N ALA A 421 -6.92 6.33 -21.50
CA ALA A 421 -8.23 6.57 -22.10
C ALA A 421 -8.28 6.13 -23.56
N ARG A 422 -9.36 5.48 -23.99
CA ARG A 422 -9.57 4.97 -25.37
C ARG A 422 -8.51 3.97 -25.84
N SER A 423 -7.71 3.39 -24.94
CA SER A 423 -6.76 2.34 -25.33
C SER A 423 -7.48 1.05 -25.69
N GLU A 424 -6.99 0.31 -26.68
CA GLU A 424 -7.46 -1.02 -27.07
C GLU A 424 -6.32 -2.02 -26.86
N VAL A 425 -6.43 -2.82 -25.80
CA VAL A 425 -5.39 -3.75 -25.34
C VAL A 425 -5.82 -5.18 -25.59
N ALA A 426 -4.93 -5.98 -26.20
CA ALA A 426 -5.13 -7.40 -26.45
C ALA A 426 -4.35 -8.24 -25.45
N GLY A 427 -4.99 -9.28 -24.92
CA GLY A 427 -4.42 -10.23 -23.97
C GLY A 427 -4.98 -10.11 -22.57
N SER A 428 -4.72 -11.14 -21.77
CA SER A 428 -5.14 -11.23 -20.38
C SER A 428 -4.08 -10.62 -19.47
N ILE A 429 -4.51 -9.93 -18.42
CA ILE A 429 -3.63 -9.17 -17.51
C ILE A 429 -3.70 -9.79 -16.12
N MET A 430 -2.55 -10.19 -15.57
CA MET A 430 -2.36 -10.57 -14.17
C MET A 430 -1.48 -9.54 -13.47
N ALA A 431 -2.01 -8.87 -12.44
CA ALA A 431 -1.31 -7.82 -11.70
C ALA A 431 -1.17 -8.16 -10.20
N GLY A 432 0.04 -7.98 -9.66
CA GLY A 432 0.35 -8.21 -8.24
C GLY A 432 -0.31 -7.22 -7.27
N THR A 433 -0.90 -6.16 -7.78
CA THR A 433 -1.70 -5.16 -7.06
C THR A 433 -2.97 -4.84 -7.84
N ALA A 434 -3.10 -3.67 -8.46
CA ALA A 434 -4.35 -3.17 -9.03
C ALA A 434 -4.34 -3.12 -10.57
N ILE A 435 -5.52 -3.17 -11.18
CA ILE A 435 -5.72 -2.89 -12.61
C ILE A 435 -6.69 -1.71 -12.75
N THR A 436 -6.29 -0.69 -13.52
CA THR A 436 -7.09 0.52 -13.72
C THR A 436 -7.34 0.75 -15.21
N PHE A 437 -8.60 0.94 -15.56
CA PHE A 437 -9.07 1.23 -16.92
C PHE A 437 -9.43 2.71 -17.05
N GLY A 438 -8.79 3.41 -17.99
CA GLY A 438 -9.13 4.78 -18.37
C GLY A 438 -10.43 4.85 -19.19
N ILE A 439 -10.99 6.06 -19.32
CA ILE A 439 -12.29 6.29 -19.96
C ILE A 439 -12.34 5.67 -21.37
N ASN A 440 -13.39 4.91 -21.67
CA ASN A 440 -13.60 4.22 -22.95
C ASN A 440 -12.47 3.25 -23.35
N SER A 441 -11.66 2.77 -22.41
CA SER A 441 -10.64 1.75 -22.71
C SER A 441 -11.28 0.37 -22.92
N LYS A 442 -10.63 -0.47 -23.73
CA LYS A 442 -11.09 -1.82 -24.05
C LYS A 442 -9.99 -2.83 -23.79
N LEU A 443 -10.35 -3.94 -23.15
CA LEU A 443 -9.50 -5.12 -23.00
C LEU A 443 -10.15 -6.31 -23.68
N TYR A 444 -9.37 -6.99 -24.53
CA TYR A 444 -9.73 -8.27 -25.12
C TYR A 444 -8.96 -9.38 -24.40
N GLY A 445 -9.57 -9.99 -23.39
CA GLY A 445 -8.93 -10.90 -22.43
C GLY A 445 -9.61 -10.83 -21.07
N CYS A 446 -8.92 -11.22 -20.00
CA CYS A 446 -9.38 -11.04 -18.62
C CYS A 446 -8.49 -10.10 -17.80
N ALA A 447 -9.06 -9.47 -16.79
CA ALA A 447 -8.37 -8.60 -15.84
C ALA A 447 -8.34 -9.24 -14.44
N LEU A 448 -7.15 -9.66 -13.99
CA LEU A 448 -6.94 -10.45 -12.79
C LEU A 448 -5.98 -9.70 -11.83
N ALA A 449 -6.51 -9.19 -10.71
CA ALA A 449 -5.77 -8.32 -9.80
C ALA A 449 -5.69 -8.88 -8.37
N GLN A 450 -4.51 -8.82 -7.75
CA GLN A 450 -4.35 -9.23 -6.35
C GLN A 450 -4.86 -8.20 -5.33
N THR A 451 -5.33 -7.02 -5.77
CA THR A 451 -6.04 -6.05 -4.93
C THR A 451 -7.36 -5.64 -5.60
N ALA A 452 -7.39 -4.57 -6.38
CA ALA A 452 -8.62 -4.03 -6.96
C ALA A 452 -8.57 -3.93 -8.49
N VAL A 453 -9.74 -4.01 -9.12
CA VAL A 453 -9.95 -3.61 -10.52
C VAL A 453 -10.88 -2.41 -10.58
N THR A 454 -10.49 -1.35 -11.27
CA THR A 454 -11.27 -0.10 -11.36
C THR A 454 -11.50 0.30 -12.81
N PHE A 455 -12.76 0.58 -13.14
CA PHE A 455 -13.19 1.01 -14.46
C PHE A 455 -13.68 2.45 -14.46
N ALA A 456 -13.02 3.31 -15.26
CA ALA A 456 -13.58 4.60 -15.63
C ALA A 456 -14.69 4.44 -16.69
N SER A 457 -15.48 5.50 -16.89
CA SER A 457 -16.72 5.43 -17.68
C SER A 457 -16.52 4.89 -19.10
N GLY A 458 -17.47 4.07 -19.55
CA GLY A 458 -17.50 3.54 -20.91
C GLY A 458 -16.45 2.46 -21.23
N SER A 459 -15.65 2.02 -20.24
CA SER A 459 -14.68 0.95 -20.44
C SER A 459 -15.35 -0.41 -20.65
N VAL A 460 -14.71 -1.26 -21.47
CA VAL A 460 -15.22 -2.56 -21.88
C VAL A 460 -14.20 -3.66 -21.63
N VAL A 461 -14.63 -4.77 -21.05
CA VAL A 461 -13.86 -6.03 -21.05
C VAL A 461 -14.60 -7.05 -21.88
N VAL A 462 -13.89 -7.68 -22.80
CA VAL A 462 -14.40 -8.73 -23.67
C VAL A 462 -13.63 -10.01 -23.37
N HIS A 463 -14.26 -10.94 -22.66
CA HIS A 463 -13.68 -12.25 -22.39
C HIS A 463 -13.85 -13.14 -23.62
N ASN A 464 -12.74 -13.72 -24.10
CA ASN A 464 -12.68 -14.80 -25.08
C ASN A 464 -13.69 -14.71 -26.24
N GLN A 465 -13.36 -13.99 -27.32
CA GLN A 465 -14.10 -14.10 -28.58
C GLN A 465 -13.47 -15.16 -29.47
N VAL A 466 -14.27 -16.18 -29.80
CA VAL A 466 -14.11 -16.94 -31.03
C VAL A 466 -14.46 -15.99 -32.19
N ASP A 467 -13.41 -15.46 -32.81
CA ASP A 467 -13.37 -14.82 -34.13
C ASP A 467 -14.62 -14.04 -34.60
N THR A 468 -14.53 -12.70 -34.52
CA THR A 468 -15.24 -11.82 -35.46
C THR A 468 -14.32 -10.69 -35.95
N GLY A 469 -13.37 -11.01 -36.83
CA GLY A 469 -12.84 -10.07 -37.82
C GLY A 469 -11.81 -9.03 -37.34
N ALA A 470 -10.64 -9.04 -37.97
CA ALA A 470 -9.51 -8.15 -37.72
C ALA A 470 -9.84 -6.65 -37.75
N PRO A 471 -9.15 -5.80 -36.95
CA PRO A 471 -9.14 -4.36 -37.17
C PRO A 471 -8.35 -4.04 -38.45
N SER A 472 -9.04 -3.93 -39.59
CA SER A 472 -8.46 -3.47 -40.84
C SER A 472 -8.36 -1.94 -40.87
N SER A 473 -7.17 -1.43 -41.12
CA SER A 473 -6.82 -0.04 -41.34
C SER A 473 -7.12 0.42 -42.77
N ALA A 474 -7.93 1.46 -42.96
CA ALA A 474 -7.81 2.42 -44.07
C ALA A 474 -8.61 3.71 -43.78
N PRO A 475 -8.08 4.91 -44.11
CA PRO A 475 -8.82 6.16 -44.00
C PRO A 475 -9.74 6.34 -45.21
N SER A 476 -10.94 6.87 -45.01
CA SER A 476 -11.78 7.37 -46.11
C SER A 476 -12.02 8.87 -45.94
N VAL A 477 -11.32 9.64 -46.77
CA VAL A 477 -11.63 11.03 -47.16
C VAL A 477 -12.84 10.97 -48.11
N THR A 478 -13.85 11.86 -48.11
CA THR A 478 -13.92 13.28 -48.56
C THR A 478 -15.45 13.63 -48.71
N PRO A 479 -15.95 14.84 -49.07
CA PRO A 479 -15.74 16.23 -48.61
C PRO A 479 -17.04 16.98 -48.15
N ILE A 480 -16.79 18.05 -47.37
CA ILE A 480 -17.47 19.37 -47.15
C ILE A 480 -18.79 19.72 -47.87
N ALA A 481 -19.72 20.30 -47.10
CA ALA A 481 -20.38 21.58 -47.44
C ALA A 481 -20.72 22.40 -46.16
N THR A 482 -20.27 23.65 -46.15
CA THR A 482 -20.39 24.71 -45.13
C THR A 482 -21.50 25.71 -45.56
N PRO A 483 -21.64 26.92 -44.95
CA PRO A 483 -22.30 27.36 -43.70
C PRO A 483 -23.61 28.18 -43.94
N SER A 484 -24.37 28.55 -42.89
CA SER A 484 -24.96 29.91 -42.80
C SER A 484 -25.52 30.26 -41.42
N ALA A 485 -25.58 31.57 -41.16
CA ALA A 485 -25.57 32.27 -39.87
C ALA A 485 -26.94 32.65 -39.28
N ALA A 486 -26.94 32.85 -37.94
CA ALA A 486 -27.60 33.82 -37.04
C ALA A 486 -28.88 34.61 -37.51
N PRO A 487 -29.78 35.03 -36.58
CA PRO A 487 -29.46 36.13 -35.65
C PRO A 487 -29.98 36.04 -34.20
N SER A 488 -29.31 36.85 -33.38
CA SER A 488 -29.54 37.31 -32.01
C SER A 488 -30.94 37.84 -31.68
N LEU A 489 -31.39 37.64 -30.43
CA LEU A 489 -32.02 38.69 -29.59
C LEU A 489 -31.75 38.44 -28.08
N ALA A 490 -31.28 39.48 -27.41
CA ALA A 490 -31.37 39.77 -25.96
C ALA A 490 -31.80 41.25 -25.84
N PRO A 491 -32.02 41.87 -24.65
CA PRO A 491 -32.41 41.40 -23.30
C PRO A 491 -33.66 42.17 -22.78
N THR A 492 -34.17 41.88 -21.56
CA THR A 492 -34.62 42.90 -20.57
C THR A 492 -35.16 42.26 -19.27
N GLY A 493 -34.60 42.67 -18.12
CA GLY A 493 -35.08 42.35 -16.77
C GLY A 493 -34.01 42.66 -15.72
N ASN A 494 -33.84 43.94 -15.38
CA ASN A 494 -32.80 44.59 -14.55
C ASN A 494 -33.11 44.45 -13.01
N PRO A 495 -32.30 45.00 -12.07
CA PRO A 495 -31.79 44.27 -10.91
C PRO A 495 -32.23 44.92 -9.58
N THR A 496 -31.92 44.30 -8.44
CA THR A 496 -31.77 45.01 -7.17
C THR A 496 -30.62 44.42 -6.36
N THR A 497 -29.49 45.14 -6.43
CA THR A 497 -28.57 45.50 -5.33
C THR A 497 -28.12 44.46 -4.30
N SER A 498 -26.82 44.14 -4.41
CA SER A 498 -25.81 44.41 -3.38
C SER A 498 -25.77 43.52 -2.12
N SER A 499 -24.89 42.51 -2.17
CA SER A 499 -23.76 42.40 -1.24
C SER A 499 -22.64 41.57 -1.90
N ALA A 500 -21.39 41.90 -1.57
CA ALA A 500 -20.17 41.26 -2.07
C ALA A 500 -20.13 39.73 -1.81
N PRO A 501 -19.35 38.94 -2.58
CA PRO A 501 -19.38 37.48 -2.43
C PRO A 501 -18.83 37.08 -1.06
N SER A 502 -19.68 36.52 -0.20
CA SER A 502 -19.22 35.66 0.89
C SER A 502 -18.74 34.37 0.25
N PHE A 503 -17.43 34.16 0.17
CA PHE A 503 -16.90 32.83 -0.13
C PHE A 503 -17.45 31.86 0.91
N GLY A 504 -18.20 30.85 0.49
CA GLY A 504 -18.39 29.67 1.32
C GLY A 504 -17.01 29.07 1.58
N SER A 505 -16.71 28.66 2.80
CA SER A 505 -15.40 28.08 3.11
C SER A 505 -15.26 26.74 2.39
N VAL A 506 -14.05 26.40 1.94
CA VAL A 506 -13.74 25.08 1.34
C VAL A 506 -14.15 23.97 2.29
N SER A 507 -13.96 24.18 3.60
CA SER A 507 -14.40 23.24 4.63
C SER A 507 -15.93 23.13 4.70
N GLY A 508 -16.69 24.22 4.60
CA GLY A 508 -18.16 24.16 4.58
C GLY A 508 -18.71 23.35 3.40
N GLU A 509 -18.09 23.45 2.22
CA GLU A 509 -18.49 22.64 1.05
C GLU A 509 -18.12 21.15 1.18
N MET A 510 -17.00 20.82 1.83
CA MET A 510 -16.49 19.44 1.92
C MET A 510 -17.00 18.68 3.14
N CYS A 511 -17.06 19.35 4.28
CA CYS A 511 -17.40 18.76 5.57
C CYS A 511 -18.91 18.63 5.75
N SER A 512 -19.71 19.48 5.09
CA SER A 512 -21.13 19.65 5.40
C SER A 512 -21.31 19.80 6.92
N ASP A 513 -22.08 18.91 7.55
CA ASP A 513 -22.29 18.91 9.00
C ASP A 513 -21.32 17.97 9.73
N PHE A 514 -20.43 17.24 9.04
CA PHE A 514 -19.52 16.26 9.64
C PHE A 514 -18.18 16.86 10.06
N ALA A 515 -17.81 16.64 11.32
CA ALA A 515 -16.47 16.87 11.81
C ALA A 515 -15.57 15.65 11.59
N VAL A 516 -16.10 14.43 11.74
CA VAL A 516 -15.33 13.19 11.55
C VAL A 516 -16.15 12.18 10.76
N HIS A 517 -15.60 11.70 9.65
CA HIS A 517 -16.22 10.61 8.90
C HIS A 517 -15.19 9.56 8.49
N ALA A 518 -15.55 8.29 8.69
CA ALA A 518 -14.76 7.15 8.26
C ALA A 518 -15.62 6.14 7.52
N ARG A 519 -15.06 5.33 6.63
CA ARG A 519 -15.86 4.30 5.95
C ARG A 519 -15.98 2.99 6.72
N THR A 520 -15.02 2.65 7.58
CA THR A 520 -14.99 1.37 8.29
C THR A 520 -15.16 1.55 9.79
N THR A 521 -14.38 2.44 10.42
CA THR A 521 -14.44 2.66 11.86
C THR A 521 -13.90 4.01 12.30
N ILE A 522 -14.45 4.55 13.39
CA ILE A 522 -13.82 5.60 14.18
C ILE A 522 -13.48 5.02 15.56
N THR A 523 -12.25 5.20 16.00
CA THR A 523 -11.79 4.71 17.31
C THR A 523 -11.21 5.86 18.12
N PHE A 524 -11.73 6.05 19.34
CA PHE A 524 -11.26 7.04 20.31
C PHE A 524 -10.55 6.34 21.49
N ALA A 525 -9.27 6.06 21.32
CA ALA A 525 -8.46 5.44 22.35
C ALA A 525 -8.04 6.45 23.44
N GLY A 526 -7.59 5.93 24.59
CA GLY A 526 -7.00 6.72 25.66
C GLY A 526 -7.98 7.66 26.35
N VAL A 527 -7.56 8.92 26.53
CA VAL A 527 -8.36 9.97 27.17
C VAL A 527 -9.44 10.47 26.21
N THR A 528 -10.58 10.89 26.77
CA THR A 528 -11.73 11.41 26.03
C THR A 528 -11.32 12.44 24.98
N SER A 529 -11.59 12.13 23.72
CA SER A 529 -11.42 13.05 22.60
C SER A 529 -12.66 13.93 22.45
N ILE A 530 -12.52 15.15 21.95
CA ILE A 530 -13.65 16.09 21.83
C ILE A 530 -13.81 16.53 20.38
N VAL A 531 -15.00 16.36 19.85
CA VAL A 531 -15.38 16.78 18.49
C VAL A 531 -16.36 17.92 18.61
N TYR A 532 -15.92 19.12 18.23
CA TYR A 532 -16.70 20.35 18.28
C TYR A 532 -17.35 20.63 16.93
N ASP A 533 -18.62 21.01 16.99
CA ASP A 533 -19.35 21.67 15.92
C ASP A 533 -19.41 20.85 14.62
N GLY A 534 -19.68 19.55 14.77
CA GLY A 534 -20.02 18.67 13.66
C GLY A 534 -20.27 17.22 14.10
N ASP A 535 -20.93 16.49 13.22
CA ASP A 535 -21.29 15.09 13.39
C ASP A 535 -20.09 14.16 13.24
N ILE A 536 -20.18 13.01 13.92
CA ILE A 536 -19.31 11.88 13.68
C ILE A 536 -20.06 10.78 12.97
N GLY A 537 -19.45 10.20 11.93
CA GLY A 537 -20.12 9.19 11.13
C GLY A 537 -19.23 8.07 10.63
N VAL A 538 -19.82 6.88 10.58
CA VAL A 538 -19.21 5.75 9.89
C VAL A 538 -20.21 5.18 8.90
N TYR A 539 -19.80 5.09 7.64
CA TYR A 539 -20.56 4.40 6.60
C TYR A 539 -19.66 3.94 5.44
N PRO A 540 -19.76 2.68 4.97
CA PRO A 540 -20.78 1.67 5.31
C PRO A 540 -20.49 0.88 6.60
N GLY A 541 -19.34 1.10 7.24
CA GLY A 541 -19.03 0.51 8.53
C GLY A 541 -20.01 0.95 9.62
N THR A 542 -19.94 0.28 10.76
CA THR A 542 -20.89 0.52 11.87
C THR A 542 -20.22 0.88 13.18
N SER A 543 -18.89 0.84 13.23
CA SER A 543 -18.13 0.83 14.47
C SER A 543 -17.56 2.20 14.81
N ILE A 544 -18.14 2.83 15.85
CA ILE A 544 -17.55 3.96 16.56
C ILE A 544 -17.32 3.49 17.99
N THR A 545 -16.07 3.51 18.47
CA THR A 545 -15.70 2.95 19.77
C THR A 545 -14.80 3.89 20.55
N GLY A 546 -14.73 3.70 21.87
CA GLY A 546 -13.87 4.46 22.75
C GLY A 546 -14.55 5.64 23.45
N SER A 547 -13.75 6.55 24.03
CA SER A 547 -14.26 7.67 24.83
C SER A 547 -14.22 8.98 24.04
N TYR A 548 -15.39 9.57 23.79
CA TYR A 548 -15.51 10.84 23.07
C TYR A 548 -16.67 11.68 23.57
N LEU A 549 -16.60 12.98 23.29
CA LEU A 549 -17.69 13.93 23.47
C LEU A 549 -17.95 14.66 22.15
N THR A 550 -19.21 14.83 21.81
CA THR A 550 -19.69 15.69 20.72
C THR A 550 -20.61 16.76 21.34
N PRO A 551 -20.08 17.85 21.90
CA PRO A 551 -20.88 18.80 22.67
C PRO A 551 -22.04 19.43 21.87
N THR A 552 -21.84 19.59 20.56
CA THR A 552 -22.78 20.26 19.65
C THR A 552 -23.21 19.39 18.46
N GLY A 553 -22.54 18.25 18.23
CA GLY A 553 -22.82 17.30 17.13
C GLY A 553 -23.37 15.96 17.60
N GLY A 554 -23.77 15.12 16.64
CA GLY A 554 -24.33 13.80 16.86
C GLY A 554 -23.54 12.66 16.20
N VAL A 555 -24.03 11.43 16.40
CA VAL A 555 -23.58 10.27 15.64
C VAL A 555 -24.54 10.07 14.47
N VAL A 556 -24.05 10.26 13.25
CA VAL A 556 -24.87 10.20 12.04
C VAL A 556 -24.32 9.14 11.08
N ARG A 557 -25.23 8.38 10.46
CA ARG A 557 -24.91 7.43 9.39
C ARG A 557 -25.57 7.92 8.12
N ASP A 558 -24.76 8.49 7.25
CA ASP A 558 -25.23 9.07 5.99
C ASP A 558 -24.44 8.46 4.83
N SER A 559 -25.15 7.69 4.01
CA SER A 559 -24.58 7.06 2.81
C SER A 559 -24.23 8.07 1.74
N ASP A 560 -25.05 9.11 1.60
CA ASP A 560 -24.91 10.11 0.57
C ASP A 560 -23.71 11.00 0.87
N PHE A 561 -23.50 11.33 2.15
CA PHE A 561 -22.28 11.99 2.60
C PHE A 561 -21.04 11.11 2.39
N ALA A 562 -21.10 9.83 2.75
CA ALA A 562 -19.97 8.92 2.54
C ALA A 562 -19.57 8.81 1.04
N ASP A 563 -20.56 8.76 0.14
CA ASP A 563 -20.32 8.76 -1.30
C ASP A 563 -19.83 10.12 -1.79
N HIS A 564 -20.31 11.23 -1.21
CA HIS A 564 -19.82 12.58 -1.48
C HIS A 564 -18.33 12.71 -1.18
N VAL A 565 -17.87 12.24 0.00
CA VAL A 565 -16.46 12.25 0.40
C VAL A 565 -15.59 11.47 -0.59
N VAL A 566 -16.04 10.30 -1.04
CA VAL A 566 -15.33 9.47 -2.04
C VAL A 566 -15.21 10.20 -3.38
N GLY A 567 -16.32 10.79 -3.85
CA GLY A 567 -16.35 11.53 -5.11
C GLY A 567 -15.45 12.76 -5.10
N LYS A 568 -15.46 13.51 -4.00
CA LYS A 568 -14.58 14.69 -3.81
C LYS A 568 -13.12 14.29 -3.72
N HIS A 569 -12.79 13.22 -3.01
CA HIS A 569 -11.41 12.71 -2.95
C HIS A 569 -10.89 12.31 -4.32
N ALA A 570 -11.67 11.52 -5.05
CA ALA A 570 -11.30 11.10 -6.39
C ALA A 570 -11.13 12.29 -7.35
N SER A 571 -12.00 13.30 -7.27
CA SER A 571 -11.92 14.50 -8.10
C SER A 571 -10.70 15.36 -7.77
N ALA A 572 -10.41 15.55 -6.48
CA ALA A 572 -9.23 16.29 -6.05
C ALA A 572 -7.92 15.57 -6.40
N MET A 573 -7.89 14.24 -6.27
CA MET A 573 -6.77 13.40 -6.72
C MET A 573 -6.67 13.27 -8.24
N ALA A 574 -7.71 13.62 -9.01
CA ALA A 574 -7.67 13.66 -10.48
C ALA A 574 -7.18 15.02 -11.03
N ALA A 575 -7.34 16.11 -10.27
CA ALA A 575 -6.76 17.42 -10.56
C ALA A 575 -5.21 17.45 -10.46
N TYR A 576 -4.61 16.31 -10.13
CA TYR A 576 -3.20 16.00 -9.91
C TYR A 576 -2.21 16.45 -11.02
N PRO A 577 -2.50 16.51 -12.34
CA PRO A 577 -1.45 16.79 -13.33
C PRO A 577 -1.16 18.27 -13.67
N GLN A 578 -1.80 19.27 -13.05
CA GLN A 578 -1.74 20.66 -13.56
C GLN A 578 -1.16 21.73 -12.62
N VAL A 579 -0.41 21.37 -11.57
CA VAL A 579 0.01 22.34 -10.53
C VAL A 579 1.46 22.23 -10.07
N ALA A 580 2.00 23.34 -9.57
CA ALA A 580 3.39 23.52 -9.16
C ALA A 580 3.83 22.54 -8.07
N ASN A 581 5.04 22.00 -8.21
CA ASN A 581 5.63 21.06 -7.28
C ASN A 581 6.13 21.78 -6.01
N MET A 582 5.80 21.20 -4.87
CA MET A 582 6.24 21.53 -3.52
C MET A 582 7.18 20.42 -3.02
N ALA A 583 8.10 20.78 -2.12
CA ALA A 583 8.98 19.82 -1.47
C ALA A 583 8.20 18.84 -0.59
N ILE A 584 8.78 17.66 -0.35
CA ILE A 584 8.21 16.65 0.55
C ILE A 584 8.15 17.19 1.98
N GLU A 585 9.22 17.84 2.45
CA GLU A 585 9.28 18.50 3.75
C GLU A 585 8.89 19.97 3.56
N ILE A 586 7.90 20.43 4.33
CA ILE A 586 7.34 21.78 4.17
C ILE A 586 7.55 22.69 5.38
N GLY A 587 8.28 22.22 6.40
CA GLY A 587 8.66 22.99 7.55
C GLY A 587 9.43 24.24 7.18
N ASN A 588 9.13 25.36 7.85
CA ASN A 588 9.69 26.68 7.58
C ASN A 588 9.39 27.23 6.18
N GLN A 589 8.51 26.58 5.41
CA GLN A 589 8.03 27.12 4.14
C GLN A 589 6.90 28.11 4.35
N LYS A 590 6.79 29.04 3.39
CA LYS A 590 5.66 29.96 3.27
C LYS A 590 4.89 29.61 1.99
N PHE A 591 3.57 29.53 2.11
CA PHE A 591 2.67 29.31 0.99
C PHE A 591 1.72 30.49 0.86
N GLU A 592 1.47 30.89 -0.39
CA GLU A 592 0.39 31.80 -0.78
C GLU A 592 -0.84 30.97 -1.19
N PRO A 593 -2.04 31.56 -1.25
CA PRO A 593 -3.25 30.85 -1.68
C PRO A 593 -3.05 30.18 -3.04
N GLY A 594 -3.52 28.94 -3.15
CA GLY A 594 -3.41 28.12 -4.34
C GLY A 594 -3.29 26.64 -4.02
N THR A 595 -3.08 25.86 -5.08
CA THR A 595 -2.91 24.42 -4.99
C THR A 595 -1.42 24.06 -5.03
N HIS A 596 -0.95 23.33 -4.02
CA HIS A 596 0.43 22.94 -3.80
C HIS A 596 0.55 21.43 -3.81
N ARG A 597 1.53 20.88 -4.53
CA ARG A 597 1.60 19.44 -4.81
C ARG A 597 2.91 18.82 -4.35
N SER A 598 2.86 17.75 -3.56
CA SER A 598 3.98 16.81 -3.39
C SER A 598 3.77 15.55 -4.24
N GLY A 599 4.82 15.13 -4.95
CA GLY A 599 4.80 13.88 -5.73
C GLY A 599 4.81 12.60 -4.90
N SER A 600 4.99 12.69 -3.57
CA SER A 600 4.93 11.56 -2.65
C SER A 600 4.19 11.97 -1.37
N ALA A 601 4.91 12.20 -0.27
CA ALA A 601 4.37 12.59 1.02
C ALA A 601 4.51 14.10 1.28
N ILE A 602 3.74 14.60 2.24
CA ILE A 602 3.94 15.90 2.89
C ILE A 602 4.37 15.61 4.33
N ASN A 603 5.56 16.07 4.70
CA ASN A 603 6.19 15.83 5.99
C ASN A 603 6.52 17.16 6.67
N PHE A 604 6.52 17.14 7.99
CA PHE A 604 6.93 18.27 8.83
C PHE A 604 8.06 17.80 9.74
N ALA A 605 9.19 18.48 9.70
CA ALA A 605 10.24 18.27 10.67
C ALA A 605 9.86 18.85 12.03
N HIS A 606 10.34 18.23 13.10
CA HIS A 606 10.10 18.69 14.47
C HIS A 606 10.62 20.12 14.69
N GLY A 607 9.80 20.96 15.36
CA GLY A 607 10.15 22.34 15.67
C GLY A 607 10.15 23.30 14.47
N THR A 608 9.57 22.87 13.34
CA THR A 608 9.36 23.74 12.18
C THR A 608 7.94 24.31 12.17
N VAL A 609 7.79 25.46 11.52
CA VAL A 609 6.51 26.16 11.41
C VAL A 609 6.20 26.43 9.96
N VAL A 610 4.96 26.22 9.52
CA VAL A 610 4.52 26.55 8.16
C VAL A 610 3.72 27.84 8.18
N THR A 611 4.03 28.76 7.27
CA THR A 611 3.28 30.03 7.16
C THR A 611 2.33 29.99 5.97
N LEU A 612 1.04 30.16 6.20
CA LEU A 612 0.06 30.45 5.14
C LEU A 612 -0.21 31.95 5.15
N ASP A 613 0.07 32.61 4.03
CA ASP A 613 0.13 34.07 3.95
C ASP A 613 -0.72 34.59 2.79
N GLY A 614 -1.85 35.20 3.14
CA GLY A 614 -2.79 35.80 2.20
C GLY A 614 -4.19 35.21 2.32
N ALA A 615 -5.19 36.04 2.01
CA ALA A 615 -6.58 35.61 1.94
C ALA A 615 -6.82 34.76 0.68
N GLY A 616 -7.40 33.58 0.86
CA GLY A 616 -7.77 32.68 -0.24
C GLY A 616 -7.74 31.21 0.19
N GLU A 617 -7.95 30.33 -0.79
CA GLU A 617 -7.96 28.88 -0.61
C GLU A 617 -6.57 28.28 -0.71
N TYR A 618 -6.28 27.31 0.15
CA TYR A 618 -5.03 26.54 0.14
C TYR A 618 -5.37 25.06 -0.03
N THR A 619 -4.93 24.45 -1.12
CA THR A 619 -5.11 23.01 -1.34
C THR A 619 -3.76 22.33 -1.39
N PHE A 620 -3.48 21.43 -0.46
CA PHE A 620 -2.27 20.63 -0.43
C PHE A 620 -2.56 19.21 -0.87
N ILE A 621 -1.86 18.73 -1.90
CA ILE A 621 -2.07 17.39 -2.49
C ILE A 621 -0.82 16.54 -2.34
N ALA A 622 -0.96 15.32 -1.82
CA ALA A 622 0.09 14.33 -1.72
C ALA A 622 -0.32 13.02 -2.40
N GLY A 623 0.59 12.43 -3.20
CA GLY A 623 0.37 11.11 -3.80
C GLY A 623 0.24 10.00 -2.76
N THR A 624 0.83 10.17 -1.58
CA THR A 624 0.76 9.21 -0.46
C THR A 624 0.23 9.87 0.81
N THR A 625 1.11 10.30 1.71
CA THR A 625 0.77 10.58 3.11
C THR A 625 0.95 12.03 3.53
N LEU A 626 0.29 12.42 4.61
CA LEU A 626 0.61 13.58 5.44
C LEU A 626 1.16 13.08 6.78
N ILE A 627 2.35 13.51 7.19
CA ILE A 627 2.93 13.15 8.48
C ILE A 627 3.43 14.40 9.18
N THR A 628 2.77 14.79 10.27
CA THR A 628 3.25 15.89 11.11
C THR A 628 4.12 15.35 12.24
N ALA A 629 5.25 16.02 12.54
CA ALA A 629 5.98 15.78 13.77
C ALA A 629 5.11 16.20 14.98
N ALA A 630 5.50 15.80 16.19
CA ALA A 630 4.89 16.37 17.39
C ALA A 630 5.08 17.90 17.43
N ASP A 631 4.13 18.58 18.08
CA ASP A 631 4.14 20.03 18.28
C ASP A 631 4.17 20.83 16.96
N THR A 632 3.64 20.25 15.87
CA THR A 632 3.54 20.95 14.58
C THR A 632 2.48 22.05 14.68
N THR A 633 2.83 23.27 14.31
CA THR A 633 1.91 24.43 14.29
C THR A 633 2.06 25.21 13.00
N PHE A 634 1.06 26.02 12.70
CA PHE A 634 1.00 26.86 11.51
C PHE A 634 0.86 28.33 11.90
N ILE A 635 1.35 29.21 11.05
CA ILE A 635 1.12 30.65 11.15
C ILE A 635 0.16 31.02 10.02
N LEU A 636 -1.05 31.44 10.36
CA LEU A 636 -2.00 32.04 9.42
C LEU A 636 -1.83 33.57 9.46
N LYS A 637 -1.50 34.19 8.33
CA LYS A 637 -1.25 35.63 8.23
C LYS A 637 -2.01 36.26 7.05
N ASN A 638 -2.20 37.57 7.13
CA ASN A 638 -2.76 38.40 6.06
C ASN A 638 -4.10 37.88 5.50
N GLY A 639 -4.96 37.38 6.39
CA GLY A 639 -6.30 36.90 6.04
C GLY A 639 -6.39 35.42 5.67
N ALA A 640 -5.31 34.64 5.80
CA ALA A 640 -5.39 33.18 5.75
C ALA A 640 -6.25 32.65 6.91
N LYS A 641 -7.08 31.64 6.64
CA LYS A 641 -7.99 31.03 7.61
C LYS A 641 -8.00 29.51 7.49
N ALA A 642 -8.14 28.80 8.60
CA ALA A 642 -8.15 27.33 8.61
C ALA A 642 -9.30 26.75 7.78
N GLU A 643 -10.49 27.37 7.81
CA GLU A 643 -11.67 26.96 7.02
C GLU A 643 -11.41 26.89 5.50
N ASN A 644 -10.38 27.58 5.01
CA ASN A 644 -9.98 27.64 3.61
C ASN A 644 -8.78 26.75 3.26
N VAL A 645 -8.37 25.85 4.17
CA VAL A 645 -7.26 24.92 3.96
C VAL A 645 -7.81 23.50 3.73
N LEU A 646 -7.33 22.83 2.69
CA LEU A 646 -7.70 21.46 2.32
C LEU A 646 -6.44 20.60 2.11
N TRP A 647 -6.43 19.43 2.75
CA TRP A 647 -5.39 18.41 2.58
C TRP A 647 -5.97 17.19 1.87
N VAL A 648 -5.39 16.81 0.73
CA VAL A 648 -5.87 15.69 -0.09
C VAL A 648 -4.74 14.68 -0.27
N LEU A 649 -4.95 13.47 0.24
CA LEU A 649 -3.89 12.48 0.41
C LEU A 649 -4.27 11.17 -0.26
N GLY A 650 -3.38 10.63 -1.10
CA GLY A 650 -3.62 9.35 -1.78
C GLY A 650 -3.77 8.17 -0.82
N THR A 651 -3.11 8.22 0.34
CA THR A 651 -3.20 7.18 1.37
C THR A 651 -3.64 7.76 2.71
N ALA A 652 -2.73 8.11 3.62
CA ALA A 652 -3.06 8.34 5.04
C ALA A 652 -2.58 9.68 5.58
N ALA A 653 -3.20 10.14 6.66
CA ALA A 653 -2.70 11.23 7.49
C ALA A 653 -2.30 10.73 8.87
N THR A 654 -1.19 11.21 9.40
CA THR A 654 -0.79 11.02 10.80
C THR A 654 -0.43 12.38 11.39
N LEU A 655 -1.19 12.80 12.39
CA LEU A 655 -0.93 14.02 13.14
C LEU A 655 -0.09 13.66 14.37
N GLY A 656 1.11 14.21 14.49
CA GLY A 656 1.95 14.05 15.67
C GLY A 656 1.27 14.59 16.95
N ALA A 657 1.76 14.16 18.11
CA ALA A 657 1.22 14.60 19.40
C ALA A 657 1.27 16.13 19.55
N ARG A 658 0.22 16.73 20.13
CA ARG A 658 0.08 18.19 20.35
C ARG A 658 0.20 19.05 19.10
N SER A 659 0.09 18.45 17.91
CA SER A 659 0.07 19.20 16.66
C SER A 659 -1.26 19.92 16.48
N GLU A 660 -1.22 21.15 15.96
CA GLU A 660 -2.38 21.98 15.66
C GLU A 660 -2.40 22.28 14.16
N VAL A 661 -3.22 21.53 13.43
CA VAL A 661 -3.26 21.56 11.96
C VAL A 661 -4.50 22.32 11.47
N PRO A 662 -4.33 23.38 10.66
CA PRO A 662 -5.46 24.07 10.04
C PRO A 662 -5.97 23.29 8.83
N GLY A 663 -7.28 23.29 8.64
CA GLY A 663 -7.93 22.77 7.45
C GLY A 663 -8.56 21.41 7.60
N SER A 664 -9.22 21.01 6.53
CA SER A 664 -9.91 19.74 6.42
C SER A 664 -9.03 18.69 5.73
N ILE A 665 -9.02 17.46 6.24
CA ILE A 665 -8.20 16.37 5.73
C ILE A 665 -9.08 15.34 5.03
N MET A 666 -8.66 14.95 3.83
CA MET A 666 -9.27 13.90 3.04
C MET A 666 -8.23 12.84 2.68
N ALA A 667 -8.36 11.65 3.27
CA ALA A 667 -7.40 10.57 3.13
C ALA A 667 -7.98 9.36 2.38
N GLY A 668 -7.23 8.84 1.39
CA GLY A 668 -7.60 7.66 0.62
C GLY A 668 -7.61 6.35 1.41
N THR A 669 -7.05 6.36 2.62
CA THR A 669 -7.13 5.27 3.60
C THR A 669 -7.51 5.83 4.96
N ALA A 670 -6.54 6.08 5.85
CA ALA A 670 -6.79 6.33 7.27
C ALA A 670 -6.29 7.71 7.74
N ILE A 671 -6.87 8.19 8.84
CA ILE A 671 -6.39 9.38 9.56
C ILE A 671 -6.11 8.98 11.01
N THR A 672 -4.91 9.28 11.49
CA THR A 672 -4.50 9.04 12.88
C THR A 672 -4.18 10.36 13.57
N PHE A 673 -4.87 10.61 14.67
CA PHE A 673 -4.65 11.72 15.58
C PHE A 673 -3.76 11.27 16.73
N GLY A 674 -2.54 11.79 16.78
CA GLY A 674 -1.64 11.62 17.91
C GLY A 674 -2.17 12.26 19.18
N THR A 675 -1.57 11.92 20.32
CA THR A 675 -2.00 12.40 21.64
C THR A 675 -2.18 13.93 21.70
N ASN A 676 -3.36 14.41 22.08
CA ASN A 676 -3.71 15.83 22.19
C ASN A 676 -3.52 16.65 20.89
N SER A 677 -3.55 16.00 19.72
CA SER A 677 -3.53 16.72 18.44
C SER A 677 -4.88 17.38 18.15
N LYS A 678 -4.84 18.52 17.47
CA LYS A 678 -6.01 19.32 17.09
C LYS A 678 -6.06 19.51 15.59
N LEU A 679 -7.24 19.30 15.02
CA LEU A 679 -7.54 19.64 13.63
C LEU A 679 -8.60 20.74 13.59
N TYR A 680 -8.34 21.81 12.85
CA TYR A 680 -9.27 22.93 12.67
C TYR A 680 -9.93 22.84 11.28
N GLY A 681 -10.93 21.96 11.18
CA GLY A 681 -11.61 21.53 9.97
C GLY A 681 -12.30 20.19 10.20
N CYS A 682 -12.47 19.36 9.17
CA CYS A 682 -12.99 17.99 9.32
C CYS A 682 -11.98 16.91 8.92
N ALA A 683 -12.15 15.70 9.49
CA ALA A 683 -11.35 14.52 9.18
C ALA A 683 -12.17 13.48 8.41
N LEU A 684 -11.85 13.29 7.13
CA LEU A 684 -12.60 12.45 6.20
C LEU A 684 -11.71 11.31 5.66
N ALA A 685 -11.96 10.08 6.09
CA ALA A 685 -11.15 8.91 5.76
C ALA A 685 -11.94 7.85 4.97
N GLN A 686 -11.33 7.30 3.93
CA GLN A 686 -11.91 6.19 3.16
C GLN A 686 -11.79 4.80 3.83
N SER A 687 -11.09 4.70 4.96
CA SER A 687 -11.11 3.55 5.86
C SER A 687 -11.42 3.97 7.28
N ALA A 688 -10.40 4.25 8.10
CA ALA A 688 -10.55 4.47 9.54
C ALA A 688 -10.08 5.85 9.98
N VAL A 689 -10.73 6.39 11.02
CA VAL A 689 -10.17 7.50 11.80
C VAL A 689 -9.83 6.98 13.20
N THR A 690 -8.65 7.28 13.70
CA THR A 690 -8.19 6.83 15.01
C THR A 690 -7.65 8.01 15.81
N PHE A 691 -8.16 8.20 17.00
CA PHE A 691 -7.62 9.12 18.00
C PHE A 691 -6.87 8.30 19.04
N GLU A 692 -5.58 8.59 19.23
CA GLU A 692 -4.75 7.86 20.19
C GLU A 692 -5.10 8.19 21.64
N SER A 693 -5.27 9.48 21.94
CA SER A 693 -5.65 9.98 23.27
C SER A 693 -5.93 11.49 23.24
N GLY A 694 -7.11 11.93 23.67
CA GLY A 694 -7.39 13.36 23.89
C GLY A 694 -7.30 14.28 22.66
N GLY A 695 -7.34 13.72 21.45
CA GLY A 695 -7.33 14.52 20.22
C GLY A 695 -8.66 15.26 20.03
N SER A 696 -8.65 16.32 19.24
CA SER A 696 -9.86 17.11 18.98
C SER A 696 -10.00 17.57 17.53
N VAL A 697 -11.24 17.68 17.09
CA VAL A 697 -11.62 18.27 15.80
C VAL A 697 -12.51 19.48 16.06
N LEU A 698 -12.24 20.59 15.40
CA LEU A 698 -12.92 21.88 15.57
C LEU A 698 -13.28 22.44 14.19
N VAL A 699 -14.55 22.37 13.78
CA VAL A 699 -14.96 22.73 12.40
C VAL A 699 -15.07 24.25 12.21
N ASP A 700 -15.62 24.97 13.19
CA ASP A 700 -15.96 26.40 13.10
C ASP A 700 -15.23 27.30 14.12
N GLN A 701 -14.16 26.80 14.76
CA GLN A 701 -13.38 27.61 15.69
C GLN A 701 -12.19 28.28 15.01
N ASP A 702 -12.01 29.57 15.28
CA ASP A 702 -10.87 30.33 14.80
C ASP A 702 -9.55 29.72 15.31
N TYR A 703 -8.68 29.39 14.36
CA TYR A 703 -7.31 28.96 14.62
C TYR A 703 -6.57 30.10 15.36
N GLY A 704 -6.37 29.94 16.68
CA GLY A 704 -5.65 30.91 17.52
C GLY A 704 -6.46 31.58 18.64
N THR A 705 -7.70 31.16 18.95
CA THR A 705 -8.51 31.75 20.05
C THR A 705 -8.68 30.88 21.30
N LEU A 706 -7.69 30.05 21.66
CA LEU A 706 -7.58 29.47 23.01
C LEU A 706 -6.17 29.76 23.58
N PRO A 707 -6.08 30.08 24.89
CA PRO A 707 -4.92 30.74 25.49
C PRO A 707 -3.62 29.94 25.50
#